data_AF-A0A7M4F8C3-F1
#
_entry.id   AF-A0A7M4F8C3-F1
#
_cell.length_a   1.000
_cell.length_b   1.000
_cell.length_c   1.000
_cell.angle_alpha   90.00
_cell.angle_beta   90.00
_cell.angle_gamma   90.00
#
_symmetry.space_group_name_H-M   'P 1'
#
loop_
_entity.id
_entity.type
_entity.pdbx_description
1 polymer ?
#
loop_
_entity_poly.entity_id
_entity_poly.type
_entity_poly.pdbx_seq_one_letter_code
_entity_poly.pdbx_strand_id
1 'polypeptide(L)'
;MHGDEPLARPLLLRLAHELVRAWAAGEPRAQRLLNRTDLHLLPSLNPDGFERAREGACQGQDQDQGQGDAGAGPGRANALGRDLNRSFPDQFAPGPPDLRPVPEVRALMAWMRGNKFVLSGNLHGGSVVASYPYDDSPTHQSSGIYSKSADDEVFKYLAKAYASHHPIMKTGTPNCPGEEDETFKDGITNGAHWYDVEGGMQDYNYVWADCFEITLELSCCKYPPASELQQEWENNRESLLTFIEQVHIGVKGFVRDSATGAGLDNATIAVVGIAHNITAGRYGDYHRLLVPGTYNITAAAPGYVPMTIENIEVKEGAGTEVDFSLQPTVVSPGPDTTQPAATLAPAVVTNTTSPAQAETPTSPHQPVQPVDFRHHHFPDMEIFLRRYANEYPNITRLYSVGKSVEFRELYVMEISDNPGIHEAGEPEFKYIGNMHGNEVVGRELLLNLIEYLCKNFGTDPEVTDLVLHTRIHIMPSMNPDGYEKSQEGDVGGTGGRNNSNNYDLNRNFPDQFVQVADPLQPETLAVMSWLKAYPFVLSANLHGGSLVVNYPFDDDEQGIAIYSKSPDDAVFQQLALSYSRENAQMYQGSPCKNMYPSEYFPHGITNGANWYNVPGGMQDWNYLHTNCFEVTIELGCVKYPNAEELPKYWEENRRSLLQFMKQVHQGVSGFVLDATDGRGIFNATISVADIDHPITTCKDGDYWRLLVQGTYKITASARGYNPLTKTVTVGSKGAVQVNFILSRTDAKAEEGKTLVINPPDTRDPTTKEFETLIKDLSAEHGLEHLVLASSGDAHPYRYHPYKDLSEFLRGLNLNYPQITNLTSLGQSVEFRHIWCLEISNKPNQSEPEEPKIRFVAGIHGNAPVGTELLLALAEFLCMNYKKNAAITKLIDRTRIVIVPSLNPDGREVAQERGCTSKVGQTNIHGKDLDTDFTSKAGNSSGDLVREPETRAIIENLILKQDFSLSVALDGGSLLVTYPYDKPVQTVENKETLQHLASLYASNHPSMHLGQPGCPNKSDENIPGGVIRGAEWHSHLGSMKDFSVTFGHCPEITVYTSCCYFPSAGQLPSLWAENKKSLLSMLVEVHKGVHGFVRDKSGKPVSKAIIVFNEGVKLYTKEGGYFHVLLAPGSHNINAIAEGYQQQHVQVLVRHDVPSSVFIVFDMDNRIFGLPRELVVTVAGATMSALVLTACIIWCVCSIKSNRHKDGFHRLRQHHDDYEDEIRMMSTGSKKSLLSHEFQDETDTEEETLYSSKH
;
A
#
# COMPACT_ATOMS: atom_id res chain seq x y z
N MET A 1 -21.49 9.94 28.63
CA MET A 1 -21.40 11.09 27.69
C MET A 1 -21.60 12.43 28.39
N HIS A 2 -22.41 12.51 29.43
CA HIS A 2 -22.57 13.73 30.22
C HIS A 2 -21.47 13.89 31.26
N GLY A 3 -21.11 15.13 31.59
CA GLY A 3 -20.07 15.42 32.59
C GLY A 3 -20.57 15.34 34.03
N ASP A 4 -21.88 15.51 34.24
CA ASP A 4 -22.59 15.39 35.53
C ASP A 4 -22.94 13.95 35.93
N GLU A 5 -22.62 12.97 35.08
CA GLU A 5 -22.79 11.54 35.33
C GLU A 5 -21.43 10.80 35.34
N PRO A 6 -20.49 11.16 36.25
CA PRO A 6 -19.11 10.74 36.13
C PRO A 6 -18.85 9.29 36.55
N LEU A 7 -19.82 8.55 37.10
CA LEU A 7 -19.60 7.20 37.64
C LEU A 7 -18.97 6.22 36.62
N ALA A 8 -19.32 6.36 35.35
CA ALA A 8 -18.75 5.55 34.27
C ALA A 8 -17.21 5.63 34.21
N ARG A 9 -16.63 6.80 34.49
CA ARG A 9 -15.19 7.07 34.40
C ARG A 9 -14.35 6.19 35.33
N PRO A 10 -14.55 6.19 36.66
CA PRO A 10 -13.81 5.31 37.57
C PRO A 10 -14.12 3.83 37.34
N LEU A 11 -15.34 3.46 36.94
CA LEU A 11 -15.70 2.06 36.64
C LEU A 11 -14.91 1.52 35.45
N LEU A 12 -14.86 2.26 34.33
CA LEU A 12 -14.10 1.86 33.15
C LEU A 12 -12.59 1.78 33.42
N LEU A 13 -12.03 2.74 34.17
CA LEU A 13 -10.62 2.69 34.58
C LEU A 13 -10.32 1.46 35.45
N ARG A 14 -11.24 1.11 36.35
CA ARG A 14 -11.10 -0.05 37.22
C ARG A 14 -11.24 -1.37 36.49
N LEU A 15 -12.15 -1.45 35.53
CA LEU A 15 -12.30 -2.57 34.61
C LEU A 15 -11.01 -2.82 33.81
N ALA A 16 -10.41 -1.75 33.27
CA ALA A 16 -9.14 -1.85 32.55
C ALA A 16 -8.04 -2.45 33.44
N HIS A 17 -7.91 -1.91 34.66
CA HIS A 17 -6.91 -2.38 35.62
C HIS A 17 -7.15 -3.84 36.03
N GLU A 18 -8.40 -4.25 36.25
CA GLU A 18 -8.74 -5.63 36.59
C GLU A 18 -8.42 -6.60 35.45
N LEU A 19 -8.83 -6.28 34.22
CA LEU A 19 -8.58 -7.13 33.04
C LEU A 19 -7.08 -7.34 32.80
N VAL A 20 -6.29 -6.27 32.85
CA VAL A 20 -4.83 -6.33 32.68
C VAL A 20 -4.17 -7.15 33.78
N ARG A 21 -4.56 -6.92 35.05
CA ARG A 21 -4.03 -7.65 36.19
C ARG A 21 -4.38 -9.15 36.12
N ALA A 22 -5.63 -9.47 35.83
CA ALA A 22 -6.13 -10.84 35.72
C ALA A 22 -5.45 -11.58 34.55
N TRP A 23 -5.25 -10.91 33.42
CA TRP A 23 -4.53 -11.47 32.28
C TRP A 23 -3.05 -11.77 32.61
N ALA A 24 -2.36 -10.82 33.26
CA ALA A 24 -0.98 -10.99 33.70
C ALA A 24 -0.83 -12.10 34.76
N ALA A 25 -1.86 -12.32 35.58
CA ALA A 25 -1.93 -13.42 36.54
C ALA A 25 -2.28 -14.78 35.91
N GLY A 26 -2.57 -14.83 34.60
CA GLY A 26 -2.93 -16.05 33.89
C GLY A 26 -4.38 -16.51 34.12
N GLU A 27 -5.28 -15.61 34.51
CA GLU A 27 -6.68 -15.97 34.72
C GLU A 27 -7.38 -16.36 33.41
N PRO A 28 -7.98 -17.58 33.30
CA PRO A 28 -8.49 -18.08 32.03
C PRO A 28 -9.58 -17.22 31.40
N ARG A 29 -10.42 -16.54 32.20
CA ARG A 29 -11.50 -15.68 31.70
C ARG A 29 -10.94 -14.44 31.01
N ALA A 30 -10.03 -13.73 31.68
CA ALA A 30 -9.35 -12.55 31.14
C ALA A 30 -8.44 -12.88 29.95
N GLN A 31 -7.72 -14.00 29.98
CA GLN A 31 -6.93 -14.48 28.84
C GLN A 31 -7.79 -14.77 27.62
N ARG A 32 -8.94 -15.42 27.79
CA ARG A 32 -9.86 -15.66 26.66
C ARG A 32 -10.38 -14.36 26.06
N LEU A 33 -10.77 -13.41 26.90
CA LEU A 33 -11.29 -12.11 26.47
C LEU A 33 -10.21 -11.29 25.73
N LEU A 34 -9.08 -10.99 26.37
CA LEU A 34 -8.05 -10.10 25.79
C LEU A 34 -7.24 -10.72 24.64
N ASN A 35 -7.21 -12.06 24.51
CA ASN A 35 -6.55 -12.70 23.36
C ASN A 35 -7.43 -12.72 22.10
N ARG A 36 -8.73 -12.44 22.22
CA ARG A 36 -9.71 -12.60 21.13
C ARG A 36 -10.60 -11.37 20.90
N THR A 37 -10.49 -10.36 21.75
CA THR A 37 -11.33 -9.16 21.71
C THR A 37 -10.46 -7.92 21.84
N ASP A 38 -10.58 -7.00 20.89
CA ASP A 38 -10.10 -5.64 21.06
C ASP A 38 -11.11 -4.84 21.88
N LEU A 39 -10.73 -4.51 23.12
CA LEU A 39 -11.56 -3.74 24.02
C LEU A 39 -11.13 -2.27 24.03
N HIS A 40 -12.06 -1.40 23.68
CA HIS A 40 -11.88 0.05 23.70
C HIS A 40 -12.68 0.67 24.84
N LEU A 41 -12.02 1.48 25.67
CA LEU A 41 -12.65 2.13 26.82
C LEU A 41 -12.48 3.64 26.68
N LEU A 42 -13.61 4.37 26.67
CA LEU A 42 -13.64 5.83 26.59
C LEU A 42 -14.22 6.38 27.91
N PRO A 43 -13.39 6.73 28.90
CA PRO A 43 -13.87 7.08 30.22
C PRO A 43 -14.60 8.44 30.31
N SER A 44 -14.40 9.34 29.35
CA SER A 44 -15.08 10.64 29.31
C SER A 44 -15.11 11.22 27.90
N LEU A 45 -16.22 11.89 27.57
CA LEU A 45 -16.42 12.66 26.34
C LEU A 45 -16.67 14.16 26.61
N ASN A 46 -17.09 14.53 27.83
CA ASN A 46 -17.42 15.90 28.24
C ASN A 46 -16.57 16.31 29.46
N PRO A 47 -15.25 16.51 29.30
CA PRO A 47 -14.36 16.82 30.42
C PRO A 47 -14.67 18.18 31.06
N ASP A 48 -15.13 19.14 30.28
CA ASP A 48 -15.50 20.48 30.72
C ASP A 48 -16.83 20.49 31.48
N GLY A 49 -17.80 19.65 31.08
CA GLY A 49 -19.01 19.40 31.87
C GLY A 49 -18.67 18.79 33.23
N PHE A 50 -17.72 17.85 33.26
CA PHE A 50 -17.26 17.24 34.50
C PHE A 50 -16.62 18.26 35.46
N GLU A 51 -15.83 19.22 34.97
CA GLU A 51 -15.28 20.30 35.80
C GLU A 51 -16.35 21.17 36.47
N ARG A 52 -17.55 21.24 35.90
CA ARG A 52 -18.70 21.99 36.43
C ARG A 52 -19.59 21.17 37.38
N ALA A 53 -19.44 19.84 37.37
CA ALA A 53 -20.24 18.93 38.19
C ALA A 53 -19.75 18.88 39.65
N ARG A 54 -20.60 18.40 40.57
CA ARG A 54 -20.29 18.32 42.00
C ARG A 54 -20.58 16.94 42.58
N GLU A 55 -19.62 16.43 43.35
CA GLU A 55 -19.75 15.16 44.07
C GLU A 55 -20.94 15.19 45.03
N GLY A 56 -21.74 14.12 45.03
CA GLY A 56 -22.95 14.00 45.84
C GLY A 56 -24.21 14.58 45.18
N ALA A 57 -24.11 15.16 43.98
CA ALA A 57 -25.28 15.59 43.22
C ALA A 57 -26.01 14.39 42.60
N CYS A 58 -26.97 13.83 43.34
CA CYS A 58 -27.72 12.63 42.91
C CYS A 58 -28.97 12.93 42.08
N GLN A 59 -29.61 14.09 42.28
CA GLN A 59 -30.77 14.55 41.52
C GLN A 59 -30.49 15.95 40.95
N GLY A 60 -31.07 16.29 39.80
CA GLY A 60 -30.86 17.57 39.08
C GLY A 60 -31.38 18.84 39.77
N GLN A 61 -31.39 18.91 41.10
CA GLN A 61 -31.76 20.10 41.85
C GLN A 61 -30.52 20.89 42.28
N ASP A 62 -30.11 21.83 41.43
CA ASP A 62 -29.63 23.14 41.88
C ASP A 62 -30.41 24.17 41.05
N GLN A 63 -31.60 24.54 41.54
CA GLN A 63 -32.24 25.80 41.14
C GLN A 63 -31.43 26.93 41.78
N ASP A 64 -30.55 27.56 41.00
CA ASP A 64 -30.13 28.94 41.31
C ASP A 64 -30.48 29.87 40.13
N GLN A 65 -31.07 31.00 40.48
CA GLN A 65 -31.80 31.89 39.58
C GLN A 65 -30.85 32.71 38.69
N GLY A 66 -31.02 32.66 37.35
CA GLY A 66 -30.49 33.72 36.48
C GLY A 66 -30.25 33.37 35.01
N GLN A 67 -31.23 33.68 34.15
CA GLN A 67 -31.15 34.05 32.73
C GLN A 67 -30.55 33.06 31.68
N GLY A 68 -31.45 32.57 30.81
CA GLY A 68 -31.19 32.18 29.42
C GLY A 68 -31.51 30.71 29.11
N ASP A 69 -32.46 30.46 28.21
CA ASP A 69 -32.84 29.14 27.62
C ASP A 69 -31.68 28.13 27.50
N ALA A 70 -31.77 26.84 27.81
CA ALA A 70 -32.85 26.01 28.33
C ALA A 70 -32.27 24.68 28.89
N GLY A 71 -32.62 24.32 30.13
CA GLY A 71 -32.97 22.95 30.51
C GLY A 71 -31.94 21.95 31.10
N ALA A 72 -30.63 22.23 31.13
CA ALA A 72 -29.64 21.24 31.60
C ALA A 72 -28.94 21.68 32.89
N GLY A 73 -28.91 20.80 33.90
CA GLY A 73 -28.19 21.04 35.17
C GLY A 73 -26.68 21.28 34.96
N PRO A 74 -25.98 21.84 35.95
CA PRO A 74 -24.55 22.14 35.83
C PRO A 74 -23.75 20.86 35.52
N GLY A 75 -23.14 20.82 34.33
CA GLY A 75 -22.22 19.76 33.90
C GLY A 75 -22.74 18.78 32.83
N ARG A 76 -24.03 18.82 32.48
CA ARG A 76 -24.62 17.94 31.45
C ARG A 76 -24.18 18.30 30.03
N ALA A 77 -24.32 19.58 29.68
CA ALA A 77 -23.93 20.10 28.36
C ALA A 77 -22.42 20.35 28.27
N ASN A 78 -21.88 20.39 27.04
CA ASN A 78 -20.50 20.81 26.77
C ASN A 78 -20.32 22.34 26.97
N ALA A 79 -19.12 22.86 26.72
CA ALA A 79 -18.75 24.25 26.98
C ALA A 79 -19.54 25.26 26.15
N LEU A 80 -20.19 24.80 25.06
CA LEU A 80 -21.05 25.59 24.19
C LEU A 80 -22.54 25.39 24.49
N GLY A 81 -22.89 24.71 25.59
CA GLY A 81 -24.26 24.50 26.01
C GLY A 81 -25.02 23.45 25.19
N ARG A 82 -24.32 22.52 24.51
CA ARG A 82 -24.94 21.42 23.75
C ARG A 82 -24.89 20.10 24.51
N ASP A 83 -26.00 19.35 24.49
CA ASP A 83 -26.06 17.98 24.99
C ASP A 83 -25.49 17.04 23.93
N LEU A 84 -24.39 16.36 24.26
CA LEU A 84 -23.69 15.48 23.33
C LEU A 84 -24.54 14.26 22.93
N ASN A 85 -25.42 13.75 23.82
CA ASN A 85 -26.31 12.61 23.54
C ASN A 85 -27.64 13.04 22.89
N ARG A 86 -27.68 14.24 22.29
CA ARG A 86 -28.79 14.78 21.49
C ARG A 86 -28.31 15.46 20.20
N SER A 87 -27.08 15.15 19.80
CA SER A 87 -26.39 15.84 18.71
C SER A 87 -25.93 14.89 17.59
N PHE A 88 -26.32 13.62 17.64
CA PHE A 88 -26.08 12.66 16.56
C PHE A 88 -27.16 12.79 15.47
N PRO A 89 -26.87 12.34 14.23
CA PRO A 89 -27.91 12.20 13.21
C PRO A 89 -29.07 11.35 13.69
N ASP A 90 -30.28 11.85 13.47
CA ASP A 90 -31.51 11.12 13.73
C ASP A 90 -32.09 10.54 12.42
N GLN A 91 -32.69 9.34 12.52
CA GLN A 91 -33.22 8.58 11.41
C GLN A 91 -34.61 9.09 10.96
N PHE A 92 -35.29 9.87 11.80
CA PHE A 92 -36.61 10.44 11.51
C PHE A 92 -36.54 11.93 11.09
N ALA A 93 -35.45 12.63 11.40
CA ALA A 93 -35.21 14.03 11.05
C ALA A 93 -34.82 14.27 9.57
N PRO A 94 -35.32 15.35 8.92
CA PRO A 94 -35.05 15.66 7.51
C PRO A 94 -33.72 16.42 7.30
N GLY A 95 -32.60 15.88 7.79
CA GLY A 95 -31.26 16.42 7.51
C GLY A 95 -30.21 16.16 8.59
N PRO A 96 -28.90 16.26 8.27
CA PRO A 96 -27.83 16.05 9.25
C PRO A 96 -27.75 17.22 10.25
N PRO A 97 -27.43 16.97 11.54
CA PRO A 97 -27.31 18.00 12.55
C PRO A 97 -26.07 18.89 12.33
N ASP A 98 -26.12 20.14 12.82
CA ASP A 98 -24.93 21.02 12.85
C ASP A 98 -23.93 20.52 13.89
N LEU A 99 -22.82 19.94 13.42
CA LEU A 99 -21.77 19.38 14.28
C LEU A 99 -20.70 20.40 14.70
N ARG A 100 -20.73 21.64 14.19
CA ARG A 100 -19.75 22.69 14.58
C ARG A 100 -19.70 22.97 16.08
N PRO A 101 -20.83 23.04 16.83
CA PRO A 101 -20.81 23.29 18.27
C PRO A 101 -20.55 22.03 19.12
N VAL A 102 -20.33 20.86 18.50
CA VAL A 102 -20.09 19.57 19.17
C VAL A 102 -18.91 18.82 18.55
N PRO A 103 -17.69 19.38 18.61
CA PRO A 103 -16.49 18.73 18.06
C PRO A 103 -16.24 17.33 18.66
N GLU A 104 -16.71 17.08 19.88
CA GLU A 104 -16.64 15.78 20.56
C GLU A 104 -17.45 14.71 19.84
N VAL A 105 -18.70 15.02 19.46
CA VAL A 105 -19.58 14.12 18.72
C VAL A 105 -19.03 13.85 17.32
N ARG A 106 -18.52 14.88 16.65
CA ARG A 106 -17.86 14.71 15.34
C ARG A 106 -16.65 13.78 15.42
N ALA A 107 -15.81 13.94 16.43
CA ALA A 107 -14.66 13.06 16.65
C ALA A 107 -15.10 11.62 16.94
N LEU A 108 -16.16 11.46 17.76
CA LEU A 108 -16.71 10.16 18.11
C LEU A 108 -17.32 9.44 16.90
N MET A 109 -18.07 10.15 16.06
CA MET A 109 -18.60 9.62 14.79
C MET A 109 -17.48 9.17 13.83
N ALA A 110 -16.38 9.94 13.74
CA ALA A 110 -15.23 9.57 12.94
C ALA A 110 -14.54 8.30 13.48
N TRP A 111 -14.43 8.20 14.81
CA TRP A 111 -13.88 7.01 15.48
C TRP A 111 -14.73 5.76 15.25
N MET A 112 -16.05 5.87 15.35
CA MET A 112 -17.01 4.78 15.12
C MET A 112 -17.06 4.34 13.64
N ARG A 113 -16.90 5.26 12.69
CA ARG A 113 -16.86 4.89 11.26
C ARG A 113 -15.50 4.30 10.86
N GLY A 114 -14.42 4.75 11.48
CA GLY A 114 -13.07 4.26 11.21
C GLY A 114 -12.77 2.90 11.84
N ASN A 115 -13.46 2.55 12.93
CA ASN A 115 -13.30 1.27 13.63
C ASN A 115 -14.63 0.50 13.58
N LYS A 116 -14.65 -0.68 12.95
CA LYS A 116 -15.84 -1.53 12.83
C LYS A 116 -16.14 -2.23 14.17
N PHE A 117 -16.70 -1.49 15.13
CA PHE A 117 -17.12 -2.03 16.42
C PHE A 117 -18.31 -2.98 16.28
N VAL A 118 -18.28 -4.09 17.02
CA VAL A 118 -19.35 -5.11 16.99
C VAL A 118 -20.38 -4.84 18.08
N LEU A 119 -19.92 -4.52 19.29
CA LEU A 119 -20.74 -4.34 20.49
C LEU A 119 -20.25 -3.11 21.27
N SER A 120 -21.18 -2.26 21.71
CA SER A 120 -20.91 -1.05 22.49
C SER A 120 -21.85 -0.93 23.68
N GLY A 121 -21.39 -0.24 24.73
CA GLY A 121 -22.18 0.05 25.93
C GLY A 121 -21.99 1.50 26.34
N ASN A 122 -23.08 2.29 26.31
CA ASN A 122 -23.07 3.68 26.73
C ASN A 122 -23.47 3.79 28.20
N LEU A 123 -22.58 4.28 29.06
CA LEU A 123 -22.76 4.26 30.50
C LEU A 123 -23.30 5.62 31.00
N HIS A 124 -24.43 5.60 31.69
CA HIS A 124 -25.12 6.76 32.28
C HIS A 124 -25.47 6.49 33.75
N GLY A 125 -26.01 7.50 34.43
CA GLY A 125 -26.50 7.39 35.80
C GLY A 125 -27.74 8.23 36.04
N GLY A 126 -28.43 7.94 37.13
CA GLY A 126 -29.69 8.58 37.52
C GLY A 126 -30.85 7.60 37.66
N SER A 127 -30.75 6.42 37.07
CA SER A 127 -31.61 5.26 37.34
C SER A 127 -30.80 3.96 37.30
N VAL A 128 -31.45 2.80 37.39
CA VAL A 128 -30.80 1.48 37.34
C VAL A 128 -31.58 0.55 36.40
N VAL A 129 -31.21 0.56 35.12
CA VAL A 129 -31.85 -0.18 34.02
C VAL A 129 -30.90 -0.33 32.83
N ALA A 130 -31.02 -1.41 32.05
CA ALA A 130 -30.40 -1.51 30.73
C ALA A 130 -31.42 -1.13 29.64
N SER A 131 -31.19 0.02 28.98
CA SER A 131 -31.99 0.53 27.88
C SER A 131 -31.47 0.03 26.53
N TYR A 132 -32.38 -0.32 25.62
CA TYR A 132 -32.03 -0.84 24.29
C TYR A 132 -32.80 -0.14 23.16
N PRO A 133 -32.26 -0.16 21.90
CA PRO A 133 -32.81 0.58 20.78
C PRO A 133 -34.25 0.22 20.39
N TYR A 134 -34.98 1.14 19.76
CA TYR A 134 -34.58 2.54 19.52
C TYR A 134 -34.83 3.44 20.73
N ASP A 135 -34.01 4.48 20.87
CA ASP A 135 -34.16 5.56 21.84
C ASP A 135 -35.11 6.66 21.32
N ASP A 136 -35.28 6.79 20.00
CA ASP A 136 -36.22 7.71 19.34
C ASP A 136 -37.46 6.99 18.74
N SER A 137 -38.56 7.72 18.57
CA SER A 137 -39.79 7.30 17.89
C SER A 137 -40.15 8.22 16.72
N PRO A 138 -40.84 7.73 15.67
CA PRO A 138 -41.28 8.57 14.54
C PRO A 138 -42.16 9.77 14.91
N THR A 139 -42.69 9.80 16.13
CA THR A 139 -43.59 10.85 16.61
C THR A 139 -42.89 11.89 17.49
N HIS A 140 -41.64 11.64 17.91
CA HIS A 140 -40.85 12.48 18.82
C HIS A 140 -41.64 12.97 20.05
N GLN A 141 -42.47 12.09 20.62
CA GLN A 141 -43.32 12.44 21.77
C GLN A 141 -42.62 12.08 23.07
N SER A 142 -42.60 13.02 24.02
CA SER A 142 -41.99 12.78 25.34
C SER A 142 -42.66 11.66 26.15
N SER A 143 -43.92 11.30 25.84
CA SER A 143 -44.62 10.15 26.42
C SER A 143 -44.25 8.88 25.64
N GLY A 144 -43.43 8.03 26.26
CA GLY A 144 -42.71 6.96 25.58
C GLY A 144 -43.59 5.97 24.79
N ILE A 145 -43.17 5.71 23.55
CA ILE A 145 -43.77 4.75 22.62
C ILE A 145 -42.72 3.69 22.31
N TYR A 146 -43.13 2.41 22.35
CA TYR A 146 -42.25 1.31 21.99
C TYR A 146 -41.80 1.43 20.52
N SER A 147 -40.50 1.62 20.31
CA SER A 147 -39.88 1.79 18.99
C SER A 147 -39.03 0.57 18.66
N LYS A 148 -39.60 -0.34 17.86
CA LYS A 148 -39.03 -1.67 17.58
C LYS A 148 -37.93 -1.61 16.52
N SER A 149 -36.73 -2.08 16.85
CA SER A 149 -35.63 -2.28 15.89
C SER A 149 -35.74 -3.61 15.12
N ALA A 150 -35.00 -3.75 14.01
CA ALA A 150 -34.97 -5.01 13.25
C ALA A 150 -34.36 -6.17 14.07
N ASP A 151 -33.34 -5.88 14.89
CA ASP A 151 -32.66 -6.81 15.79
C ASP A 151 -33.16 -6.76 17.25
N ASP A 152 -34.41 -6.36 17.47
CA ASP A 152 -35.04 -6.16 18.79
C ASP A 152 -34.84 -7.32 19.78
N GLU A 153 -34.86 -8.57 19.30
CA GLU A 153 -34.62 -9.74 20.16
C GLU A 153 -33.14 -9.91 20.56
N VAL A 154 -32.19 -9.54 19.69
CA VAL A 154 -30.75 -9.52 20.02
C VAL A 154 -30.50 -8.44 21.08
N PHE A 155 -31.09 -7.27 20.90
CA PHE A 155 -30.96 -6.17 21.87
C PHE A 155 -31.53 -6.50 23.24
N LYS A 156 -32.71 -7.12 23.32
CA LYS A 156 -33.26 -7.64 24.59
C LYS A 156 -32.34 -8.68 25.22
N TYR A 157 -31.74 -9.56 24.41
CA TYR A 157 -30.81 -10.57 24.88
C TYR A 157 -29.54 -9.94 25.49
N LEU A 158 -28.95 -8.95 24.79
CA LEU A 158 -27.79 -8.20 25.25
C LEU A 158 -28.08 -7.40 26.55
N ALA A 159 -29.21 -6.69 26.60
CA ALA A 159 -29.64 -5.95 27.78
C ALA A 159 -29.88 -6.88 28.98
N LYS A 160 -30.49 -8.06 28.76
CA LYS A 160 -30.67 -9.08 29.80
C LYS A 160 -29.36 -9.65 30.31
N ALA A 161 -28.37 -9.86 29.44
CA ALA A 161 -27.07 -10.38 29.84
C ALA A 161 -26.39 -9.49 30.89
N TYR A 162 -26.53 -8.18 30.76
CA TYR A 162 -26.10 -7.22 31.77
C TYR A 162 -27.02 -7.20 33.00
N ALA A 163 -28.32 -7.00 32.78
CA ALA A 163 -29.30 -6.79 33.85
C ALA A 163 -29.40 -7.98 34.81
N SER A 164 -29.34 -9.23 34.31
CA SER A 164 -29.48 -10.43 35.14
C SER A 164 -28.34 -10.64 36.14
N HIS A 165 -27.16 -10.10 35.84
CA HIS A 165 -25.97 -10.19 36.69
C HIS A 165 -25.83 -9.00 37.64
N HIS A 166 -26.57 -7.92 37.39
CA HIS A 166 -26.55 -6.74 38.25
C HIS A 166 -27.47 -6.96 39.46
N PRO A 167 -27.00 -6.75 40.71
CA PRO A 167 -27.79 -7.04 41.93
C PRO A 167 -29.11 -6.28 42.01
N ILE A 168 -29.14 -5.03 41.53
CA ILE A 168 -30.31 -4.15 41.54
C ILE A 168 -31.15 -4.29 40.26
N MET A 169 -30.61 -4.07 39.05
CA MET A 169 -31.40 -4.15 37.81
C MET A 169 -32.23 -5.43 37.68
N LYS A 170 -31.69 -6.60 38.07
CA LYS A 170 -32.42 -7.88 38.00
C LYS A 170 -33.73 -7.94 38.79
N THR A 171 -33.93 -7.04 39.77
CA THR A 171 -35.19 -6.98 40.53
C THR A 171 -36.32 -6.38 39.71
N GLY A 172 -35.98 -5.57 38.70
CA GLY A 172 -36.91 -4.78 37.89
C GLY A 172 -37.57 -3.61 38.64
N THR A 173 -37.17 -3.35 39.88
CA THR A 173 -37.67 -2.24 40.70
C THR A 173 -36.45 -1.58 41.36
N PRO A 174 -35.84 -0.58 40.72
CA PRO A 174 -34.59 0.02 41.21
C PRO A 174 -34.79 0.84 42.50
N ASN A 175 -36.01 1.33 42.77
CA ASN A 175 -36.39 2.09 43.96
C ASN A 175 -35.46 3.31 44.20
N CYS A 176 -35.16 4.05 43.13
CA CYS A 176 -34.33 5.24 43.23
C CYS A 176 -35.07 6.34 44.02
N PRO A 177 -34.40 7.09 44.91
CA PRO A 177 -35.05 8.17 45.65
C PRO A 177 -35.68 9.17 44.69
N GLY A 178 -36.95 9.53 44.90
CA GLY A 178 -37.71 10.48 44.05
C GLY A 178 -38.32 9.90 42.77
N GLU A 179 -38.04 8.64 42.45
CA GLU A 179 -38.58 7.90 41.29
C GLU A 179 -39.01 6.48 41.75
N GLU A 180 -39.67 6.38 42.91
CA GLU A 180 -39.98 5.09 43.56
C GLU A 180 -40.97 4.23 42.76
N ASP A 181 -41.73 4.82 41.83
CA ASP A 181 -42.71 4.15 40.99
C ASP A 181 -42.12 3.56 39.69
N GLU A 182 -40.82 3.75 39.42
CA GLU A 182 -40.17 3.18 38.23
C GLU A 182 -40.14 1.64 38.28
N THR A 183 -40.63 1.02 37.19
CA THR A 183 -40.63 -0.45 37.05
C THR A 183 -40.13 -0.85 35.66
N PHE A 184 -39.11 -1.72 35.63
CA PHE A 184 -38.48 -2.22 34.42
C PHE A 184 -38.49 -3.74 34.43
N LYS A 185 -39.43 -4.35 33.72
CA LYS A 185 -39.54 -5.82 33.70
C LYS A 185 -38.22 -6.45 33.23
N ASP A 186 -37.73 -7.45 33.97
CA ASP A 186 -36.45 -8.12 33.76
C ASP A 186 -35.21 -7.18 33.85
N GLY A 187 -35.37 -5.95 34.36
CA GLY A 187 -34.29 -4.96 34.47
C GLY A 187 -33.91 -4.26 33.17
N ILE A 188 -34.75 -4.37 32.13
CA ILE A 188 -34.50 -3.81 30.80
C ILE A 188 -35.67 -2.94 30.33
N THR A 189 -35.40 -2.00 29.41
CA THR A 189 -36.44 -1.21 28.74
C THR A 189 -36.05 -0.84 27.32
N ASN A 190 -37.04 -0.65 26.43
CA ASN A 190 -36.81 0.02 25.16
C ASN A 190 -36.68 1.53 25.44
N GLY A 191 -35.69 2.20 24.84
CA GLY A 191 -35.38 3.60 25.14
C GLY A 191 -36.55 4.54 24.89
N ALA A 192 -37.09 4.52 23.66
CA ALA A 192 -38.23 5.34 23.27
C ALA A 192 -39.50 5.04 24.09
N HIS A 193 -39.67 3.81 24.59
CA HIS A 193 -40.78 3.45 25.49
C HIS A 193 -40.64 4.05 26.89
N TRP A 194 -39.41 4.29 27.35
CA TRP A 194 -39.16 4.94 28.64
C TRP A 194 -39.29 6.46 28.51
N TYR A 195 -38.49 7.06 27.62
CA TYR A 195 -38.65 8.44 27.15
C TYR A 195 -37.89 8.63 25.84
N ASP A 196 -38.45 9.45 24.96
CA ASP A 196 -37.95 9.69 23.61
C ASP A 196 -36.68 10.56 23.61
N VAL A 197 -35.69 10.17 22.79
CA VAL A 197 -34.35 10.78 22.70
C VAL A 197 -33.95 10.98 21.22
N GLU A 198 -34.28 12.17 20.70
CA GLU A 198 -33.81 12.58 19.38
C GLU A 198 -32.28 12.73 19.34
N GLY A 199 -31.64 12.15 18.30
CA GLY A 199 -30.21 12.30 18.03
C GLY A 199 -29.30 11.64 19.07
N GLY A 200 -29.71 10.48 19.60
CA GLY A 200 -28.94 9.66 20.54
C GLY A 200 -27.82 8.84 19.88
N MET A 201 -26.76 8.57 20.65
CA MET A 201 -25.61 7.77 20.17
C MET A 201 -25.96 6.29 19.96
N GLN A 202 -26.88 5.76 20.77
CA GLN A 202 -27.28 4.36 20.73
C GLN A 202 -27.90 3.99 19.38
N ASP A 203 -28.84 4.81 18.92
CA ASP A 203 -29.50 4.65 17.63
C ASP A 203 -28.52 4.90 16.48
N TYR A 204 -27.61 5.87 16.64
CA TYR A 204 -26.61 6.16 15.63
C TYR A 204 -25.68 4.98 15.36
N ASN A 205 -25.18 4.32 16.42
CA ASN A 205 -24.29 3.17 16.30
C ASN A 205 -24.93 2.03 15.51
N TYR A 206 -26.20 1.75 15.78
CA TYR A 206 -26.94 0.67 15.13
C TYR A 206 -27.26 0.99 13.67
N VAL A 207 -27.70 2.22 13.36
CA VAL A 207 -28.15 2.58 11.99
C VAL A 207 -26.99 2.88 11.04
N TRP A 208 -25.92 3.54 11.51
CA TRP A 208 -24.85 4.03 10.64
C TRP A 208 -23.45 3.47 10.91
N ALA A 209 -23.22 2.76 12.02
CA ALA A 209 -21.88 2.29 12.40
C ALA A 209 -21.73 0.75 12.45
N ASP A 210 -22.76 -0.02 12.05
CA ASP A 210 -22.80 -1.49 12.13
C ASP A 210 -22.55 -2.05 13.56
N CYS A 211 -22.79 -1.23 14.59
CA CYS A 211 -22.43 -1.54 15.98
C CYS A 211 -23.67 -1.69 16.86
N PHE A 212 -23.75 -2.78 17.63
CA PHE A 212 -24.84 -3.02 18.57
C PHE A 212 -24.57 -2.29 19.88
N GLU A 213 -25.23 -1.15 20.11
CA GLU A 213 -25.11 -0.39 21.35
C GLU A 213 -26.34 -0.56 22.26
N ILE A 214 -26.10 -0.67 23.57
CA ILE A 214 -27.14 -0.48 24.60
C ILE A 214 -26.68 0.57 25.61
N THR A 215 -27.64 1.23 26.24
CA THR A 215 -27.40 2.22 27.29
C THR A 215 -27.59 1.57 28.66
N LEU A 216 -26.61 1.77 29.55
CA LEU A 216 -26.57 1.17 30.88
C LEU A 216 -26.65 2.28 31.93
N GLU A 217 -27.77 2.34 32.63
CA GLU A 217 -27.97 3.25 33.76
C GLU A 217 -27.44 2.60 35.03
N LEU A 218 -26.28 3.04 35.51
CA LEU A 218 -25.47 2.28 36.46
C LEU A 218 -25.89 2.40 37.93
N SER A 219 -26.47 3.55 38.31
CA SER A 219 -26.76 3.91 39.70
C SER A 219 -27.85 4.95 39.80
N CYS A 220 -28.64 4.92 40.89
CA CYS A 220 -29.65 5.93 41.20
C CYS A 220 -29.08 7.34 41.42
N CYS A 221 -27.80 7.46 41.76
CA CYS A 221 -27.12 8.74 41.92
C CYS A 221 -26.28 9.04 40.68
N LYS A 222 -26.45 10.21 40.05
CA LYS A 222 -25.64 10.64 38.89
C LYS A 222 -24.16 10.85 39.23
N TYR A 223 -23.90 11.51 40.36
CA TYR A 223 -22.55 11.72 40.89
C TYR A 223 -22.44 11.19 42.34
N PRO A 224 -22.26 9.87 42.52
CA PRO A 224 -22.16 9.27 43.85
C PRO A 224 -20.89 9.72 44.60
N PRO A 225 -20.93 9.82 45.93
CA PRO A 225 -19.75 10.07 46.75
C PRO A 225 -18.65 9.04 46.51
N ALA A 226 -17.39 9.46 46.64
CA ALA A 226 -16.21 8.61 46.46
C ALA A 226 -16.23 7.36 47.36
N SER A 227 -16.86 7.44 48.54
CA SER A 227 -17.05 6.31 49.45
C SER A 227 -17.92 5.18 48.89
N GLU A 228 -18.80 5.47 47.94
CA GLU A 228 -19.74 4.51 47.34
C GLU A 228 -19.19 3.85 46.07
N LEU A 229 -18.12 4.39 45.47
CA LEU A 229 -17.53 3.88 44.23
C LEU A 229 -17.11 2.40 44.30
N GLN A 230 -16.70 1.93 45.49
CA GLN A 230 -16.37 0.51 45.69
C GLN A 230 -17.61 -0.37 45.53
N GLN A 231 -18.73 0.05 46.12
CA GLN A 231 -19.99 -0.68 46.03
C GLN A 231 -20.54 -0.64 44.60
N GLU A 232 -20.48 0.52 43.94
CA GLU A 232 -20.92 0.65 42.55
C GLU A 232 -20.08 -0.18 41.58
N TRP A 233 -18.77 -0.29 41.84
CA TRP A 233 -17.91 -1.24 41.11
C TRP A 233 -18.37 -2.69 41.32
N GLU A 234 -18.59 -3.11 42.57
CA GLU A 234 -19.02 -4.47 42.89
C GLU A 234 -20.39 -4.82 42.28
N ASN A 235 -21.30 -3.85 42.22
CA ASN A 235 -22.61 -4.00 41.58
C ASN A 235 -22.51 -4.25 40.07
N ASN A 236 -21.57 -3.58 39.39
CA ASN A 236 -21.47 -3.57 37.93
C ASN A 236 -20.40 -4.52 37.37
N ARG A 237 -19.44 -4.98 38.18
CA ARG A 237 -18.27 -5.77 37.76
C ARG A 237 -18.63 -7.01 36.94
N GLU A 238 -19.46 -7.90 37.48
CA GLU A 238 -19.82 -9.15 36.78
C GLU A 238 -20.70 -8.88 35.56
N SER A 239 -21.56 -7.86 35.61
CA SER A 239 -22.40 -7.46 34.48
C SER A 239 -21.56 -6.94 33.31
N LEU A 240 -20.57 -6.07 33.57
CA LEU A 240 -19.65 -5.55 32.55
C LEU A 240 -18.85 -6.66 31.88
N LEU A 241 -18.28 -7.57 32.67
CA LEU A 241 -17.52 -8.71 32.12
C LEU A 241 -18.41 -9.63 31.27
N THR A 242 -19.62 -9.92 31.75
CA THR A 242 -20.57 -10.79 31.05
C THR A 242 -21.10 -10.14 29.77
N PHE A 243 -21.27 -8.83 29.77
CA PHE A 243 -21.67 -8.07 28.59
C PHE A 243 -20.57 -8.06 27.52
N ILE A 244 -19.31 -7.84 27.89
CA ILE A 244 -18.18 -7.92 26.94
C ILE A 244 -18.10 -9.31 26.32
N GLU A 245 -18.35 -10.37 27.09
CA GLU A 245 -18.38 -11.75 26.57
C GLU A 245 -19.43 -11.95 25.46
N GLN A 246 -20.49 -11.13 25.40
CA GLN A 246 -21.51 -11.24 24.36
C GLN A 246 -21.03 -10.84 22.97
N VAL A 247 -19.87 -10.17 22.83
CA VAL A 247 -19.29 -9.85 21.51
C VAL A 247 -18.98 -11.11 20.69
N HIS A 248 -18.91 -12.27 21.35
CA HIS A 248 -18.58 -13.55 20.74
C HIS A 248 -19.79 -14.41 20.37
N ILE A 249 -21.03 -13.96 20.51
CA ILE A 249 -22.22 -14.74 20.14
C ILE A 249 -22.54 -14.63 18.64
N GLY A 250 -23.50 -15.41 18.15
CA GLY A 250 -24.01 -15.30 16.77
C GLY A 250 -23.16 -16.03 15.75
N VAL A 251 -22.84 -15.37 14.63
CA VAL A 251 -22.09 -15.92 13.49
C VAL A 251 -20.89 -15.03 13.18
N LYS A 252 -19.75 -15.65 12.85
CA LYS A 252 -18.55 -14.95 12.42
C LYS A 252 -17.85 -15.73 11.31
N GLY A 253 -17.00 -15.07 10.54
CA GLY A 253 -16.17 -15.75 9.54
C GLY A 253 -15.59 -14.77 8.54
N PHE A 254 -15.23 -15.29 7.38
CA PHE A 254 -14.67 -14.50 6.28
C PHE A 254 -15.54 -14.60 5.03
N VAL A 255 -15.73 -13.48 4.35
CA VAL A 255 -16.18 -13.44 2.96
C VAL A 255 -14.97 -13.36 2.06
N ARG A 256 -14.78 -14.35 1.19
CA ARG A 256 -13.62 -14.46 0.32
C ARG A 256 -14.04 -14.59 -1.13
N ASP A 257 -13.19 -14.10 -2.02
CA ASP A 257 -13.23 -14.42 -3.43
C ASP A 257 -12.88 -15.91 -3.63
N SER A 258 -13.76 -16.65 -4.29
CA SER A 258 -13.55 -18.07 -4.60
C SER A 258 -12.42 -18.35 -5.60
N ALA A 259 -12.07 -17.38 -6.45
CA ALA A 259 -11.00 -17.51 -7.44
C ALA A 259 -9.62 -17.20 -6.83
N THR A 260 -9.52 -16.15 -6.02
CA THR A 260 -8.24 -15.68 -5.48
C THR A 260 -7.99 -16.05 -4.02
N GLY A 261 -9.03 -16.39 -3.27
CA GLY A 261 -8.97 -16.61 -1.82
C GLY A 261 -8.84 -15.34 -0.98
N ALA A 262 -8.81 -14.16 -1.63
CA ALA A 262 -8.69 -12.86 -0.98
C ALA A 262 -9.98 -12.49 -0.22
N GLY A 263 -9.84 -11.84 0.93
CA GLY A 263 -10.97 -11.29 1.67
C GLY A 263 -11.67 -10.16 0.92
N LEU A 264 -13.00 -10.14 0.99
CA LEU A 264 -13.84 -9.14 0.33
C LEU A 264 -14.28 -8.07 1.33
N ASP A 265 -13.65 -6.90 1.23
CA ASP A 265 -14.02 -5.71 2.01
C ASP A 265 -15.44 -5.23 1.70
N ASN A 266 -16.13 -4.73 2.73
CA ASN A 266 -17.49 -4.20 2.68
C ASN A 266 -18.52 -5.17 2.07
N ALA A 267 -18.24 -6.48 2.06
CA ALA A 267 -19.22 -7.48 1.69
C ALA A 267 -20.41 -7.41 2.67
N THR A 268 -21.62 -7.32 2.11
CA THR A 268 -22.85 -7.24 2.89
C THR A 268 -23.23 -8.61 3.42
N ILE A 269 -23.50 -8.69 4.72
CA ILE A 269 -24.04 -9.89 5.38
C ILE A 269 -25.51 -9.61 5.73
N ALA A 270 -26.41 -10.29 5.05
CA ALA A 270 -27.85 -10.16 5.22
C ALA A 270 -28.43 -11.43 5.84
N VAL A 271 -29.30 -11.27 6.84
CA VAL A 271 -29.98 -12.39 7.51
C VAL A 271 -31.45 -12.38 7.09
N VAL A 272 -31.94 -13.50 6.54
CA VAL A 272 -33.33 -13.59 6.08
C VAL A 272 -34.29 -13.35 7.26
N GLY A 273 -35.20 -12.39 7.08
CA GLY A 273 -36.19 -12.02 8.10
C GLY A 273 -35.76 -10.91 9.06
N ILE A 274 -34.51 -10.43 8.98
CA ILE A 274 -34.00 -9.29 9.76
C ILE A 274 -33.65 -8.17 8.79
N ALA A 275 -34.37 -7.04 8.87
CA ALA A 275 -34.19 -5.89 7.98
C ALA A 275 -33.05 -4.96 8.42
N HIS A 276 -31.90 -5.54 8.75
CA HIS A 276 -30.67 -4.82 9.07
C HIS A 276 -29.47 -5.66 8.64
N ASN A 277 -28.62 -5.07 7.79
CA ASN A 277 -27.45 -5.72 7.23
C ASN A 277 -26.20 -5.14 7.88
N ILE A 278 -25.13 -5.94 7.97
CA ILE A 278 -23.81 -5.47 8.37
C ILE A 278 -22.82 -5.62 7.22
N THR A 279 -21.65 -5.01 7.35
CA THR A 279 -20.58 -5.12 6.37
C THR A 279 -19.35 -5.83 6.92
N ALA A 280 -18.67 -6.61 6.08
CA ALA A 280 -17.38 -7.20 6.39
C ALA A 280 -16.28 -6.12 6.44
N GLY A 281 -15.27 -6.35 7.29
CA GLY A 281 -14.09 -5.51 7.40
C GLY A 281 -13.13 -5.66 6.22
N ARG A 282 -12.01 -4.92 6.27
CA ARG A 282 -11.05 -4.78 5.17
C ARG A 282 -10.49 -6.10 4.64
N TYR A 283 -10.46 -7.15 5.47
CA TYR A 283 -9.96 -8.47 5.11
C TYR A 283 -11.07 -9.50 4.91
N GLY A 284 -12.31 -9.04 4.73
CA GLY A 284 -13.49 -9.87 4.58
C GLY A 284 -13.97 -10.50 5.88
N ASP A 285 -13.35 -10.23 7.02
CA ASP A 285 -13.81 -10.70 8.32
C ASP A 285 -15.11 -10.01 8.73
N TYR A 286 -16.06 -10.77 9.29
CA TYR A 286 -17.33 -10.22 9.74
C TYR A 286 -17.81 -10.89 11.04
N HIS A 287 -18.60 -10.14 11.82
CA HIS A 287 -19.20 -10.60 13.06
C HIS A 287 -20.67 -10.16 13.10
N ARG A 288 -21.59 -11.12 13.04
CA ARG A 288 -23.04 -10.90 13.06
C ARG A 288 -23.63 -11.46 14.36
N LEU A 289 -23.95 -10.57 15.31
CA LEU A 289 -24.61 -10.96 16.55
C LEU A 289 -26.02 -11.49 16.25
N LEU A 290 -26.30 -12.70 16.73
CA LEU A 290 -27.59 -13.38 16.60
C LEU A 290 -27.86 -14.16 17.89
N VAL A 291 -29.12 -14.23 18.29
CA VAL A 291 -29.56 -15.11 19.39
C VAL A 291 -29.58 -16.57 18.93
N PRO A 292 -29.61 -17.55 19.86
CA PRO A 292 -29.69 -18.96 19.48
C PRO A 292 -30.92 -19.26 18.60
N GLY A 293 -30.69 -19.94 17.49
CA GLY A 293 -31.72 -20.16 16.47
C GLY A 293 -31.15 -20.72 15.17
N THR A 294 -32.03 -20.90 14.18
CA THR A 294 -31.64 -21.36 12.83
C THR A 294 -31.86 -20.25 11.82
N TYR A 295 -30.81 -19.88 11.09
CA TYR A 295 -30.80 -18.72 10.20
C TYR A 295 -30.36 -19.07 8.77
N ASN A 296 -30.88 -18.31 7.81
CA ASN A 296 -30.36 -18.28 6.45
C ASN A 296 -29.62 -16.97 6.27
N ILE A 297 -28.33 -17.05 5.92
CA ILE A 297 -27.45 -15.88 5.84
C ILE A 297 -26.91 -15.79 4.41
N THR A 298 -27.02 -14.59 3.84
CA THR A 298 -26.53 -14.28 2.50
C THR A 298 -25.37 -13.33 2.59
N ALA A 299 -24.23 -13.70 2.00
CA ALA A 299 -23.14 -12.77 1.74
C ALA A 299 -23.22 -12.28 0.30
N ALA A 300 -23.10 -10.97 0.11
CA ALA A 300 -23.12 -10.33 -1.18
C ALA A 300 -22.03 -9.27 -1.27
N ALA A 301 -21.32 -9.22 -2.40
CA ALA A 301 -20.33 -8.19 -2.67
C ALA A 301 -20.50 -7.71 -4.12
N PRO A 302 -20.33 -6.41 -4.41
CA PRO A 302 -20.38 -5.90 -5.78
C PRO A 302 -19.41 -6.64 -6.70
N GLY A 303 -19.89 -7.09 -7.87
CA GLY A 303 -19.10 -7.89 -8.81
C GLY A 303 -19.09 -9.39 -8.54
N TYR A 304 -19.72 -9.87 -7.47
CA TYR A 304 -19.80 -11.29 -7.13
C TYR A 304 -21.25 -11.81 -7.10
N VAL A 305 -21.42 -13.09 -7.41
CA VAL A 305 -22.70 -13.78 -7.24
C VAL A 305 -22.96 -13.92 -5.72
N PRO A 306 -24.09 -13.39 -5.20
CA PRO A 306 -24.44 -13.56 -3.80
C PRO A 306 -24.57 -15.03 -3.43
N MET A 307 -24.07 -15.40 -2.26
CA MET A 307 -24.12 -16.77 -1.76
C MET A 307 -24.96 -16.81 -0.49
N THR A 308 -26.00 -17.65 -0.50
CA THR A 308 -26.82 -17.93 0.69
C THR A 308 -26.44 -19.29 1.26
N ILE A 309 -26.17 -19.33 2.56
CA ILE A 309 -26.04 -20.57 3.32
C ILE A 309 -27.29 -20.70 4.19
N GLU A 310 -28.01 -21.79 4.00
CA GLU A 310 -29.27 -22.07 4.70
C GLU A 310 -29.05 -22.95 5.93
N ASN A 311 -29.97 -22.84 6.89
CA ASN A 311 -30.02 -23.68 8.08
C ASN A 311 -28.78 -23.61 8.98
N ILE A 312 -28.18 -22.42 9.12
CA ILE A 312 -27.07 -22.17 10.05
C ILE A 312 -27.62 -22.25 11.48
N GLU A 313 -27.13 -23.21 12.26
CA GLU A 313 -27.48 -23.38 13.67
C GLU A 313 -26.61 -22.49 14.54
N VAL A 314 -27.17 -21.41 15.06
CA VAL A 314 -26.54 -20.53 16.06
C VAL A 314 -26.82 -21.09 17.45
N LYS A 315 -25.75 -21.37 18.19
CA LYS A 315 -25.79 -21.93 19.55
C LYS A 315 -25.60 -20.85 20.61
N GLU A 316 -26.01 -21.15 21.83
CA GLU A 316 -25.71 -20.32 22.99
C GLU A 316 -24.21 -20.36 23.31
N GLY A 317 -23.59 -19.19 23.49
CA GLY A 317 -22.16 -19.07 23.77
C GLY A 317 -21.32 -18.71 22.55
N ALA A 318 -20.33 -19.55 22.19
CA ALA A 318 -19.35 -19.21 21.17
C ALA A 318 -19.96 -19.13 19.76
N GLY A 319 -19.59 -18.07 19.04
CA GLY A 319 -20.09 -17.76 17.70
C GLY A 319 -19.78 -18.88 16.71
N THR A 320 -20.76 -19.13 15.85
CA THR A 320 -20.70 -20.16 14.81
C THR A 320 -19.85 -19.66 13.66
N GLU A 321 -18.85 -20.45 13.26
CA GLU A 321 -17.94 -20.10 12.16
C GLU A 321 -18.57 -20.43 10.81
N VAL A 322 -18.74 -19.40 9.97
CA VAL A 322 -19.34 -19.51 8.64
C VAL A 322 -18.55 -18.66 7.66
N ASP A 323 -17.81 -19.32 6.77
CA ASP A 323 -17.08 -18.65 5.70
C ASP A 323 -17.91 -18.65 4.41
N PHE A 324 -17.89 -17.53 3.69
CA PHE A 324 -18.50 -17.38 2.38
C PHE A 324 -17.41 -17.31 1.32
N SER A 325 -17.61 -18.04 0.22
CA SER A 325 -16.72 -18.01 -0.93
C SER A 325 -17.51 -17.56 -2.14
N LEU A 326 -17.43 -16.27 -2.46
CA LEU A 326 -18.23 -15.66 -3.52
C LEU A 326 -17.58 -15.86 -4.89
N GLN A 327 -18.38 -16.20 -5.89
CA GLN A 327 -17.90 -16.35 -7.26
C GLN A 327 -17.94 -15.01 -7.99
N PRO A 328 -16.83 -14.56 -8.61
CA PRO A 328 -16.86 -13.39 -9.49
C PRO A 328 -17.88 -13.59 -10.61
N THR A 329 -18.66 -12.57 -10.90
CA THR A 329 -19.74 -12.62 -11.90
C THR A 329 -19.18 -12.70 -13.34
N VAL A 330 -17.90 -12.37 -13.52
CA VAL A 330 -17.15 -12.50 -14.77
C VAL A 330 -16.01 -13.49 -14.57
N VAL A 331 -16.17 -14.70 -15.09
CA VAL A 331 -15.08 -15.68 -15.16
C VAL A 331 -14.11 -15.22 -16.25
N SER A 332 -12.90 -14.82 -15.88
CA SER A 332 -11.78 -14.78 -16.83
C SER A 332 -11.50 -16.21 -17.30
N PRO A 333 -11.42 -16.51 -18.61
CA PRO A 333 -11.16 -17.86 -19.07
C PRO A 333 -9.73 -18.28 -18.70
N GLY A 334 -9.59 -19.23 -17.79
CA GLY A 334 -8.36 -20.00 -17.60
C GLY A 334 -8.17 -21.04 -18.71
N PRO A 335 -6.92 -21.51 -18.94
CA PRO A 335 -6.53 -22.17 -20.18
C PRO A 335 -6.92 -23.65 -20.24
N ASP A 336 -7.24 -24.09 -21.47
CA ASP A 336 -7.34 -25.46 -21.96
C ASP A 336 -8.30 -26.44 -21.28
N THR A 337 -9.44 -26.65 -21.93
CA THR A 337 -9.84 -28.01 -22.33
C THR A 337 -10.49 -27.97 -23.70
N THR A 338 -9.78 -28.53 -24.68
CA THR A 338 -10.28 -28.83 -26.02
C THR A 338 -11.35 -29.92 -25.93
N GLN A 339 -12.60 -29.62 -26.31
CA GLN A 339 -13.49 -30.60 -26.95
C GLN A 339 -14.66 -29.96 -27.69
N PRO A 340 -15.10 -30.52 -28.84
CA PRO A 340 -15.94 -29.84 -29.80
C PRO A 340 -17.44 -29.97 -29.52
N ALA A 341 -18.15 -28.95 -29.98
CA ALA A 341 -19.59 -28.73 -29.91
C ALA A 341 -20.46 -29.99 -30.06
N ALA A 342 -21.35 -30.20 -29.10
CA ALA A 342 -22.52 -31.06 -29.22
C ALA A 342 -23.80 -30.22 -29.16
N THR A 343 -24.53 -30.27 -30.27
CA THR A 343 -25.83 -29.66 -30.54
C THR A 343 -26.91 -30.34 -29.71
N LEU A 344 -27.66 -29.61 -28.86
CA LEU A 344 -29.00 -30.04 -28.43
C LEU A 344 -29.93 -28.83 -28.24
N ALA A 345 -31.12 -28.98 -28.81
CA ALA A 345 -32.14 -27.97 -29.09
C ALA A 345 -32.85 -27.40 -27.85
N PRO A 346 -33.46 -26.20 -27.94
CA PRO A 346 -34.34 -25.70 -26.90
C PRO A 346 -35.72 -26.38 -26.96
N ALA A 347 -36.10 -27.00 -25.85
CA ALA A 347 -37.43 -27.56 -25.65
C ALA A 347 -38.47 -26.44 -25.46
N VAL A 348 -39.38 -26.43 -26.42
CA VAL A 348 -40.76 -25.94 -26.41
C VAL A 348 -41.39 -25.84 -25.02
N VAL A 349 -41.79 -24.62 -24.63
CA VAL A 349 -43.05 -24.39 -23.90
C VAL A 349 -43.83 -23.31 -24.67
N THR A 350 -44.81 -23.79 -25.42
CA THR A 350 -45.75 -23.02 -26.23
C THR A 350 -46.87 -22.40 -25.40
N ASN A 351 -47.00 -21.08 -25.59
CA ASN A 351 -48.21 -20.31 -25.93
C ASN A 351 -49.52 -20.54 -25.18
N THR A 352 -50.13 -19.42 -24.77
CA THR A 352 -51.35 -18.87 -25.40
C THR A 352 -51.65 -17.50 -24.77
N THR A 353 -52.02 -16.39 -25.43
CA THR A 353 -52.31 -15.98 -26.82
C THR A 353 -52.61 -14.45 -26.74
N SER A 354 -51.92 -13.54 -27.46
CA SER A 354 -52.27 -12.95 -28.79
C SER A 354 -53.38 -11.87 -28.77
N PRO A 355 -53.49 -10.95 -29.76
CA PRO A 355 -52.51 -10.40 -30.74
C PRO A 355 -52.66 -8.86 -31.02
N ALA A 356 -51.59 -8.20 -31.49
CA ALA A 356 -51.67 -7.10 -32.49
C ALA A 356 -50.27 -6.92 -33.11
N GLN A 357 -50.06 -7.55 -34.26
CA GLN A 357 -49.76 -6.92 -35.56
C GLN A 357 -48.40 -6.23 -35.66
N ALA A 358 -47.58 -6.82 -36.52
CA ALA A 358 -46.31 -6.30 -37.01
C ALA A 358 -46.51 -5.01 -37.81
N GLU A 359 -45.64 -4.03 -37.57
CA GLU A 359 -45.30 -3.00 -38.54
C GLU A 359 -43.80 -3.06 -38.84
N THR A 360 -43.51 -2.92 -40.13
CA THR A 360 -42.21 -2.78 -40.78
C THR A 360 -41.39 -1.58 -40.29
N PRO A 361 -40.05 -1.58 -40.52
CA PRO A 361 -39.12 -0.69 -39.84
C PRO A 361 -39.08 0.70 -40.48
N THR A 362 -39.55 1.72 -39.75
CA THR A 362 -39.18 3.13 -39.99
C THR A 362 -39.53 4.00 -38.78
N SER A 363 -38.54 4.23 -37.92
CA SER A 363 -38.33 5.51 -37.22
C SER A 363 -36.86 5.56 -36.79
N PRO A 364 -36.12 6.65 -36.99
CA PRO A 364 -34.89 6.85 -36.23
C PRO A 364 -35.30 6.95 -34.76
N HIS A 365 -34.79 6.07 -33.90
CA HIS A 365 -34.95 6.24 -32.47
C HIS A 365 -34.29 7.58 -32.09
N GLN A 366 -35.07 8.51 -31.55
CA GLN A 366 -34.52 9.78 -31.06
C GLN A 366 -33.64 9.51 -29.84
N PRO A 367 -32.46 10.16 -29.72
CA PRO A 367 -31.59 9.98 -28.56
C PRO A 367 -32.30 10.38 -27.26
N VAL A 368 -32.16 9.55 -26.22
CA VAL A 368 -32.70 9.79 -24.89
C VAL A 368 -32.01 11.00 -24.27
N GLN A 369 -32.76 12.05 -23.97
CA GLN A 369 -32.22 13.25 -23.32
C GLN A 369 -32.10 13.05 -21.81
N PRO A 370 -31.16 13.76 -21.14
CA PRO A 370 -31.09 13.80 -19.69
C PRO A 370 -32.39 14.33 -19.07
N VAL A 371 -32.71 13.89 -17.85
CA VAL A 371 -33.93 14.29 -17.15
C VAL A 371 -33.70 14.95 -15.80
N ASP A 372 -32.54 14.73 -15.17
CA ASP A 372 -32.21 15.27 -13.84
C ASP A 372 -31.58 16.67 -13.96
N PHE A 373 -32.39 17.66 -14.35
CA PHE A 373 -31.96 19.06 -14.44
C PHE A 373 -32.16 19.79 -13.12
N ARG A 374 -31.10 19.86 -12.32
CA ARG A 374 -31.00 20.61 -11.06
C ARG A 374 -29.53 20.82 -10.71
N HIS A 375 -29.25 21.67 -9.74
CA HIS A 375 -27.92 21.80 -9.16
C HIS A 375 -27.62 20.60 -8.25
N HIS A 376 -26.48 19.95 -8.45
CA HIS A 376 -26.06 18.78 -7.68
C HIS A 376 -24.98 19.19 -6.68
N HIS A 377 -25.33 19.32 -5.40
CA HIS A 377 -24.33 19.44 -4.33
C HIS A 377 -23.45 18.19 -4.24
N PHE A 378 -22.30 18.28 -3.57
CA PHE A 378 -21.31 17.20 -3.54
C PHE A 378 -21.90 15.82 -3.18
N PRO A 379 -22.75 15.67 -2.14
CA PRO A 379 -23.37 14.38 -1.83
C PRO A 379 -24.26 13.87 -2.97
N ASP A 380 -25.04 14.75 -3.59
CA ASP A 380 -25.94 14.39 -4.70
C ASP A 380 -25.16 14.04 -5.97
N MET A 381 -24.10 14.79 -6.27
CA MET A 381 -23.19 14.51 -7.37
C MET A 381 -22.51 13.16 -7.17
N GLU A 382 -22.06 12.85 -5.94
CA GLU A 382 -21.49 11.53 -5.62
C GLU A 382 -22.51 10.41 -5.83
N ILE A 383 -23.75 10.58 -5.35
CA ILE A 383 -24.84 9.62 -5.56
C ILE A 383 -25.10 9.43 -7.07
N PHE A 384 -25.17 10.53 -7.82
CA PHE A 384 -25.36 10.51 -9.27
C PHE A 384 -24.26 9.72 -9.97
N LEU A 385 -22.99 10.02 -9.67
CA LEU A 385 -21.85 9.34 -10.29
C LEU A 385 -21.83 7.86 -9.93
N ARG A 386 -22.02 7.51 -8.66
CA ARG A 386 -22.10 6.11 -8.22
C ARG A 386 -23.27 5.38 -8.87
N ARG A 387 -24.41 6.04 -9.08
CA ARG A 387 -25.56 5.47 -9.78
C ARG A 387 -25.19 5.06 -11.21
N TYR A 388 -24.59 5.95 -12.00
CA TYR A 388 -24.22 5.60 -13.38
C TYR A 388 -23.09 4.57 -13.45
N ALA A 389 -22.13 4.61 -12.51
CA ALA A 389 -21.12 3.56 -12.39
C ALA A 389 -21.73 2.17 -12.10
N ASN A 390 -22.79 2.13 -11.28
CA ASN A 390 -23.48 0.89 -10.91
C ASN A 390 -24.46 0.41 -12.01
N GLU A 391 -25.15 1.33 -12.70
CA GLU A 391 -26.10 1.00 -13.77
C GLU A 391 -25.39 0.59 -15.08
N TYR A 392 -24.22 1.17 -15.37
CA TYR A 392 -23.48 0.95 -16.62
C TYR A 392 -22.03 0.49 -16.38
N PRO A 393 -21.76 -0.54 -15.56
CA PRO A 393 -20.41 -0.93 -15.17
C PRO A 393 -19.56 -1.45 -16.33
N ASN A 394 -20.19 -1.96 -17.39
CA ASN A 394 -19.49 -2.46 -18.56
C ASN A 394 -18.83 -1.36 -19.39
N ILE A 395 -19.31 -0.12 -19.26
CA ILE A 395 -18.80 1.00 -20.05
C ILE A 395 -18.32 2.16 -19.20
N THR A 396 -18.37 2.04 -17.86
CA THR A 396 -18.00 3.12 -16.96
C THR A 396 -17.08 2.68 -15.84
N ARG A 397 -16.22 3.59 -15.39
CA ARG A 397 -15.41 3.43 -14.19
C ARG A 397 -15.31 4.75 -13.44
N LEU A 398 -15.88 4.78 -12.24
CA LEU A 398 -15.75 5.91 -11.32
C LEU A 398 -14.49 5.75 -10.48
N TYR A 399 -13.65 6.78 -10.43
CA TYR A 399 -12.50 6.83 -9.54
C TYR A 399 -12.26 8.26 -9.04
N SER A 400 -11.39 8.40 -8.05
CA SER A 400 -10.95 9.70 -7.52
C SER A 400 -9.48 9.92 -7.90
N VAL A 401 -9.13 11.15 -8.30
CA VAL A 401 -7.72 11.52 -8.57
C VAL A 401 -7.01 12.10 -7.35
N GLY A 402 -7.74 12.35 -6.26
CA GLY A 402 -7.25 12.99 -5.07
C GLY A 402 -8.38 13.59 -4.26
N LYS A 403 -8.03 14.34 -3.22
CA LYS A 403 -9.00 15.03 -2.36
C LYS A 403 -8.77 16.53 -2.35
N SER A 404 -9.84 17.30 -2.19
CA SER A 404 -9.80 18.74 -1.97
C SER A 404 -9.22 19.07 -0.59
N VAL A 405 -9.03 20.36 -0.29
CA VAL A 405 -8.62 20.83 1.04
C VAL A 405 -9.58 20.37 2.15
N GLU A 406 -10.89 20.33 1.90
CA GLU A 406 -11.93 19.85 2.82
C GLU A 406 -12.23 18.35 2.68
N PHE A 407 -11.31 17.59 2.09
CA PHE A 407 -11.36 16.12 1.96
C PHE A 407 -12.49 15.56 1.07
N ARG A 408 -13.04 16.38 0.16
CA ARG A 408 -13.99 15.92 -0.86
C ARG A 408 -13.22 15.25 -2.01
N GLU A 409 -13.74 14.15 -2.52
CA GLU A 409 -13.12 13.44 -3.64
C GLU A 409 -13.16 14.26 -4.93
N LEU A 410 -12.06 14.27 -5.69
CA LEU A 410 -12.03 14.79 -7.05
C LEU A 410 -12.42 13.65 -8.00
N TYR A 411 -13.73 13.41 -8.10
CA TYR A 411 -14.27 12.31 -8.90
C TYR A 411 -14.07 12.50 -10.40
N VAL A 412 -13.77 11.40 -11.08
CA VAL A 412 -13.73 11.28 -12.52
C VAL A 412 -14.54 10.06 -12.96
N MET A 413 -15.46 10.28 -13.90
CA MET A 413 -16.18 9.22 -14.60
C MET A 413 -15.46 8.91 -15.90
N GLU A 414 -14.87 7.72 -15.98
CA GLU A 414 -14.37 7.15 -17.22
C GLU A 414 -15.51 6.47 -17.98
N ILE A 415 -15.58 6.67 -19.29
CA ILE A 415 -16.56 6.05 -20.19
C ILE A 415 -15.83 5.55 -21.45
N SER A 416 -15.84 4.23 -21.66
CA SER A 416 -15.23 3.49 -22.78
C SER A 416 -15.85 2.08 -22.80
N ASP A 417 -15.78 1.33 -23.90
CA ASP A 417 -16.18 -0.08 -23.88
C ASP A 417 -15.22 -1.01 -23.13
N ASN A 418 -14.02 -0.56 -22.80
CA ASN A 418 -13.05 -1.29 -21.96
C ASN A 418 -12.56 -0.44 -20.77
N PRO A 419 -13.44 -0.08 -19.83
CA PRO A 419 -13.10 0.84 -18.75
C PRO A 419 -12.04 0.25 -17.80
N GLY A 420 -11.04 1.05 -17.47
CA GLY A 420 -9.89 0.74 -16.61
C GLY A 420 -8.59 0.46 -17.36
N ILE A 421 -8.65 0.25 -18.68
CA ILE A 421 -7.50 -0.17 -19.50
C ILE A 421 -7.33 0.82 -20.66
N HIS A 422 -6.09 1.23 -20.91
CA HIS A 422 -5.76 1.96 -22.13
C HIS A 422 -5.56 0.96 -23.27
N GLU A 423 -6.30 1.11 -24.36
CA GLU A 423 -6.16 0.26 -25.54
C GLU A 423 -5.24 0.91 -26.58
N ALA A 424 -4.29 0.13 -27.08
CA ALA A 424 -3.28 0.61 -28.02
C ALA A 424 -3.93 1.18 -29.30
N GLY A 425 -3.72 2.48 -29.54
CA GLY A 425 -4.31 3.22 -30.67
C GLY A 425 -5.66 3.90 -30.39
N GLU A 426 -6.26 3.68 -29.22
CA GLU A 426 -7.44 4.40 -28.74
C GLU A 426 -7.05 5.72 -28.04
N PRO A 427 -7.50 6.89 -28.52
CA PRO A 427 -7.16 8.17 -27.90
C PRO A 427 -7.89 8.39 -26.57
N GLU A 428 -7.16 8.95 -25.62
CA GLU A 428 -7.70 9.41 -24.33
C GLU A 428 -8.18 10.86 -24.45
N PHE A 429 -9.44 11.10 -24.09
CA PHE A 429 -10.08 12.41 -24.07
C PHE A 429 -10.47 12.80 -22.64
N LYS A 430 -10.47 14.10 -22.31
CA LYS A 430 -11.07 14.55 -21.04
C LYS A 430 -11.87 15.84 -21.08
N TYR A 431 -12.84 15.93 -20.18
CA TYR A 431 -13.51 17.17 -19.79
C TYR A 431 -13.31 17.45 -18.30
N ILE A 432 -13.06 18.71 -17.94
CA ILE A 432 -12.96 19.18 -16.56
C ILE A 432 -13.94 20.34 -16.35
N GLY A 433 -14.77 20.29 -15.32
CA GLY A 433 -15.68 21.36 -14.96
C GLY A 433 -15.39 21.97 -13.59
N ASN A 434 -15.91 23.18 -13.39
CA ASN A 434 -16.08 23.77 -12.06
C ASN A 434 -14.77 23.84 -11.26
N MET A 435 -13.68 24.25 -11.94
CA MET A 435 -12.42 24.59 -11.26
C MET A 435 -12.52 25.89 -10.46
N HIS A 436 -13.43 26.78 -10.89
CA HIS A 436 -13.97 27.81 -10.02
C HIS A 436 -15.33 27.35 -9.49
N GLY A 437 -15.48 27.33 -8.17
CA GLY A 437 -16.64 26.72 -7.55
C GLY A 437 -17.97 27.38 -7.93
N ASN A 438 -17.99 28.70 -8.15
CA ASN A 438 -19.21 29.42 -8.54
C ASN A 438 -19.52 29.39 -10.03
N GLU A 439 -18.70 28.74 -10.86
CA GLU A 439 -18.91 28.60 -12.29
C GLU A 439 -19.55 27.23 -12.56
N VAL A 440 -20.87 27.16 -12.38
CA VAL A 440 -21.61 25.93 -12.13
C VAL A 440 -22.08 25.21 -13.39
N VAL A 441 -22.32 25.93 -14.49
CA VAL A 441 -22.87 25.35 -15.73
C VAL A 441 -22.02 24.17 -16.23
N GLY A 442 -20.68 24.28 -16.16
CA GLY A 442 -19.77 23.20 -16.54
C GLY A 442 -19.97 21.92 -15.72
N ARG A 443 -20.22 22.04 -14.40
CA ARG A 443 -20.50 20.90 -13.53
C ARG A 443 -21.72 20.12 -14.00
N GLU A 444 -22.83 20.83 -14.19
CA GLU A 444 -24.11 20.21 -14.50
C GLU A 444 -24.15 19.67 -15.94
N LEU A 445 -23.53 20.36 -16.90
CA LEU A 445 -23.41 19.85 -18.28
C LEU A 445 -22.63 18.54 -18.34
N LEU A 446 -21.60 18.39 -17.50
CA LEU A 446 -20.81 17.15 -17.46
C LEU A 446 -21.56 16.00 -16.81
N LEU A 447 -22.38 16.25 -15.79
CA LEU A 447 -23.30 15.24 -15.25
C LEU A 447 -24.34 14.84 -16.30
N ASN A 448 -24.93 15.80 -16.99
CA ASN A 448 -25.87 15.55 -18.09
C ASN A 448 -25.21 14.77 -19.24
N LEU A 449 -23.95 15.04 -19.55
CA LEU A 449 -23.18 14.31 -20.56
C LEU A 449 -22.95 12.85 -20.15
N ILE A 450 -22.62 12.58 -18.88
CA ILE A 450 -22.49 11.22 -18.34
C ILE A 450 -23.80 10.46 -18.51
N GLU A 451 -24.93 11.05 -18.10
CA GLU A 451 -26.26 10.46 -18.29
C GLU A 451 -26.57 10.19 -19.77
N TYR A 452 -26.28 11.16 -20.64
CA TYR A 452 -26.54 11.06 -22.06
C TYR A 452 -25.73 9.94 -22.72
N LEU A 453 -24.42 9.86 -22.46
CA LEU A 453 -23.56 8.82 -23.03
C LEU A 453 -23.98 7.43 -22.55
N CYS A 454 -24.24 7.26 -21.25
CA CYS A 454 -24.65 5.98 -20.69
C CYS A 454 -26.00 5.50 -21.26
N LYS A 455 -27.02 6.35 -21.24
CA LYS A 455 -28.38 5.97 -21.69
C LYS A 455 -28.48 5.71 -23.20
N ASN A 456 -27.59 6.30 -23.99
CA ASN A 456 -27.61 6.18 -25.45
C ASN A 456 -26.59 5.17 -26.00
N PHE A 457 -25.68 4.65 -25.20
CA PHE A 457 -24.77 3.59 -25.63
C PHE A 457 -25.54 2.32 -26.02
N GLY A 458 -25.22 1.76 -27.19
CA GLY A 458 -25.89 0.60 -27.78
C GLY A 458 -27.21 0.91 -28.51
N THR A 459 -27.76 2.12 -28.35
CA THR A 459 -29.03 2.52 -28.99
C THR A 459 -28.84 3.64 -30.01
N ASP A 460 -28.08 4.69 -29.68
CA ASP A 460 -27.69 5.76 -30.60
C ASP A 460 -26.34 5.42 -31.26
N PRO A 461 -26.28 5.40 -32.61
CA PRO A 461 -25.06 5.02 -33.31
C PRO A 461 -23.94 6.05 -33.17
N GLU A 462 -24.25 7.34 -32.97
CA GLU A 462 -23.24 8.39 -32.81
C GLU A 462 -22.54 8.27 -31.44
N VAL A 463 -23.30 8.05 -30.36
CA VAL A 463 -22.76 7.82 -29.01
C VAL A 463 -22.02 6.49 -28.95
N THR A 464 -22.58 5.43 -29.53
CA THR A 464 -21.95 4.10 -29.51
C THR A 464 -20.59 4.13 -30.22
N ASP A 465 -20.52 4.74 -31.41
CA ASP A 465 -19.26 4.90 -32.15
C ASP A 465 -18.22 5.72 -31.37
N LEU A 466 -18.67 6.75 -30.64
CA LEU A 466 -17.78 7.59 -29.85
C LEU A 466 -17.18 6.83 -28.66
N VAL A 467 -17.99 6.06 -27.92
CA VAL A 467 -17.57 5.30 -26.72
C VAL A 467 -16.71 4.09 -27.08
N LEU A 468 -16.92 3.47 -28.25
CA LEU A 468 -16.13 2.32 -28.73
C LEU A 468 -14.73 2.67 -29.23
N HIS A 469 -14.49 3.93 -29.56
CA HIS A 469 -13.23 4.36 -30.17
C HIS A 469 -12.56 5.47 -29.38
N THR A 470 -13.09 5.85 -28.21
CA THR A 470 -12.55 6.94 -27.40
C THR A 470 -12.69 6.57 -25.95
N ARG A 471 -11.59 6.72 -25.21
CA ARG A 471 -11.62 6.63 -23.76
C ARG A 471 -11.85 8.00 -23.15
N ILE A 472 -13.07 8.21 -22.67
CA ILE A 472 -13.58 9.53 -22.27
C ILE A 472 -13.49 9.65 -20.74
N HIS A 473 -12.80 10.68 -20.24
CA HIS A 473 -12.73 10.96 -18.81
C HIS A 473 -13.43 12.28 -18.47
N ILE A 474 -14.41 12.24 -17.57
CA ILE A 474 -15.22 13.41 -17.21
C ILE A 474 -15.04 13.71 -15.73
N MET A 475 -14.47 14.87 -15.40
CA MET A 475 -14.37 15.43 -14.05
C MET A 475 -15.40 16.55 -13.89
N PRO A 476 -16.57 16.31 -13.26
CA PRO A 476 -17.59 17.35 -13.16
C PRO A 476 -17.16 18.55 -12.30
N SER A 477 -16.33 18.31 -11.28
CA SER A 477 -15.94 19.34 -10.31
C SER A 477 -14.51 19.18 -9.83
N MET A 478 -13.62 20.04 -10.33
CA MET A 478 -12.25 20.15 -9.81
C MET A 478 -12.19 20.90 -8.47
N ASN A 479 -13.09 21.85 -8.22
CA ASN A 479 -13.16 22.62 -6.97
C ASN A 479 -14.50 22.42 -6.23
N PRO A 480 -14.75 21.21 -5.70
CA PRO A 480 -15.97 20.94 -4.95
C PRO A 480 -16.05 21.75 -3.64
N ASP A 481 -14.93 22.27 -3.14
CA ASP A 481 -14.85 23.11 -1.95
C ASP A 481 -15.44 24.50 -2.19
N GLY A 482 -15.02 25.13 -3.29
CA GLY A 482 -15.56 26.40 -3.73
C GLY A 482 -17.04 26.32 -4.03
N TYR A 483 -17.49 25.24 -4.70
CA TYR A 483 -18.89 25.06 -5.10
C TYR A 483 -19.86 25.11 -3.91
N GLU A 484 -19.56 24.40 -2.82
CA GLU A 484 -20.43 24.40 -1.62
C GLU A 484 -20.49 25.77 -0.92
N LYS A 485 -19.58 26.70 -1.26
CA LYS A 485 -19.55 28.08 -0.74
C LYS A 485 -20.20 29.07 -1.70
N SER A 486 -20.58 28.64 -2.89
CA SER A 486 -21.19 29.46 -3.93
C SER A 486 -22.70 29.61 -3.69
N GLN A 487 -23.29 30.67 -4.24
CA GLN A 487 -24.71 30.98 -4.09
C GLN A 487 -25.41 30.95 -5.44
N GLU A 488 -26.52 30.22 -5.53
CA GLU A 488 -27.37 30.19 -6.71
C GLU A 488 -27.87 31.60 -7.06
N GLY A 489 -27.89 31.92 -8.36
CA GLY A 489 -28.21 33.25 -8.86
C GLY A 489 -27.02 34.21 -8.89
N ASP A 490 -25.82 33.80 -8.44
CA ASP A 490 -24.61 34.61 -8.60
C ASP A 490 -24.25 34.75 -10.07
N VAL A 491 -24.32 35.99 -10.56
CA VAL A 491 -24.06 36.30 -11.97
C VAL A 491 -22.58 36.48 -12.24
N GLY A 492 -21.87 37.25 -11.40
CA GLY A 492 -20.49 37.68 -11.68
C GLY A 492 -19.63 37.86 -10.43
N GLY A 493 -20.09 37.37 -9.29
CA GLY A 493 -19.36 37.40 -8.03
C GLY A 493 -18.14 36.48 -8.02
N THR A 494 -17.49 36.48 -6.87
CA THR A 494 -16.30 35.67 -6.57
C THR A 494 -16.50 34.76 -5.34
N GLY A 495 -17.70 34.76 -4.75
CA GLY A 495 -18.03 33.93 -3.60
C GLY A 495 -18.00 32.44 -3.97
N GLY A 496 -17.04 31.70 -3.41
CA GLY A 496 -16.82 30.29 -3.74
C GLY A 496 -16.04 30.07 -5.06
N ARG A 497 -15.47 31.11 -5.67
CA ARG A 497 -14.58 30.95 -6.85
C ARG A 497 -13.32 30.15 -6.50
N ASN A 498 -12.60 30.60 -5.48
CA ASN A 498 -11.32 30.02 -5.07
C ASN A 498 -11.53 28.68 -4.33
N ASN A 499 -10.45 27.91 -4.14
CA ASN A 499 -10.50 26.70 -3.31
C ASN A 499 -10.65 27.04 -1.80
N SER A 500 -10.67 26.04 -0.92
CA SER A 500 -10.89 26.31 0.53
C SER A 500 -9.80 27.16 1.18
N ASN A 501 -8.55 27.06 0.71
CA ASN A 501 -7.44 27.92 1.16
C ASN A 501 -7.46 29.31 0.51
N ASN A 502 -8.51 29.63 -0.26
CA ASN A 502 -8.72 30.89 -0.94
C ASN A 502 -7.67 31.20 -2.04
N TYR A 503 -7.13 30.17 -2.70
CA TYR A 503 -6.30 30.30 -3.90
C TYR A 503 -7.12 30.07 -5.17
N ASP A 504 -6.82 30.82 -6.23
CA ASP A 504 -7.41 30.63 -7.56
C ASP A 504 -6.70 29.47 -8.25
N LEU A 505 -7.41 28.35 -8.46
CA LEU A 505 -6.82 27.14 -9.05
C LEU A 505 -6.35 27.36 -10.49
N ASN A 506 -6.96 28.31 -11.22
CA ASN A 506 -6.54 28.66 -12.58
C ASN A 506 -5.45 29.77 -12.60
N ARG A 507 -4.77 30.00 -11.47
CA ARG A 507 -3.53 30.79 -11.35
C ARG A 507 -2.44 30.01 -10.61
N ASN A 508 -2.67 28.72 -10.36
CA ASN A 508 -1.85 27.92 -9.46
C ASN A 508 -0.95 26.91 -10.17
N PHE A 509 -1.08 26.73 -11.49
CA PHE A 509 -0.20 25.83 -12.24
C PHE A 509 1.13 26.51 -12.54
N PRO A 510 2.24 25.76 -12.66
CA PRO A 510 3.50 26.30 -13.14
C PRO A 510 3.34 26.99 -14.51
N ASP A 511 3.98 28.14 -14.67
CA ASP A 511 3.82 28.99 -15.84
C ASP A 511 5.15 29.13 -16.62
N GLN A 512 5.05 29.39 -17.93
CA GLN A 512 6.22 29.48 -18.82
C GLN A 512 6.92 30.83 -18.79
N PHE A 513 6.21 31.92 -18.46
CA PHE A 513 6.75 33.28 -18.48
C PHE A 513 6.98 33.82 -17.06
N VAL A 514 6.13 33.43 -16.10
CA VAL A 514 6.15 33.94 -14.73
C VAL A 514 6.41 32.81 -13.73
N GLN A 515 7.22 33.08 -12.70
CA GLN A 515 7.32 32.14 -11.59
C GLN A 515 6.12 32.31 -10.65
N VAL A 516 5.20 31.34 -10.66
CA VAL A 516 4.03 31.33 -9.76
C VAL A 516 4.49 31.21 -8.32
N ALA A 517 4.12 32.21 -7.50
CA ALA A 517 4.52 32.31 -6.09
C ALA A 517 3.57 31.58 -5.13
N ASP A 518 2.34 31.31 -5.57
CA ASP A 518 1.32 30.66 -4.75
C ASP A 518 1.67 29.19 -4.50
N PRO A 519 1.46 28.67 -3.27
CA PRO A 519 1.70 27.26 -2.98
C PRO A 519 0.78 26.39 -3.83
N LEU A 520 1.31 25.28 -4.35
CA LEU A 520 0.50 24.30 -5.08
C LEU A 520 -0.58 23.72 -4.18
N GLN A 521 -1.83 23.83 -4.63
CA GLN A 521 -3.01 23.37 -3.91
C GLN A 521 -3.23 21.86 -4.13
N PRO A 522 -3.91 21.16 -3.20
CA PRO A 522 -4.14 19.72 -3.34
C PRO A 522 -4.93 19.37 -4.61
N GLU A 523 -5.89 20.21 -5.02
CA GLU A 523 -6.63 20.03 -6.27
C GLU A 523 -5.71 20.13 -7.49
N THR A 524 -4.83 21.13 -7.52
CA THR A 524 -3.82 21.33 -8.57
C THR A 524 -2.86 20.16 -8.66
N LEU A 525 -2.33 19.69 -7.53
CA LEU A 525 -1.42 18.55 -7.47
C LEU A 525 -2.07 17.25 -7.96
N ALA A 526 -3.32 17.00 -7.55
CA ALA A 526 -4.09 15.85 -7.98
C ALA A 526 -4.30 15.86 -9.50
N VAL A 527 -4.66 17.01 -10.07
CA VAL A 527 -4.84 17.15 -11.53
C VAL A 527 -3.51 17.04 -12.28
N MET A 528 -2.43 17.68 -11.83
CA MET A 528 -1.11 17.52 -12.44
C MET A 528 -0.66 16.06 -12.47
N SER A 529 -0.88 15.31 -11.39
CA SER A 529 -0.58 13.87 -11.32
C SER A 529 -1.45 13.07 -12.29
N TRP A 530 -2.76 13.36 -12.32
CA TRP A 530 -3.70 12.70 -13.21
C TRP A 530 -3.38 12.91 -14.70
N LEU A 531 -3.00 14.13 -15.08
CA LEU A 531 -2.59 14.49 -16.43
C LEU A 531 -1.35 13.74 -16.91
N LYS A 532 -0.50 13.29 -15.99
CA LYS A 532 0.69 12.47 -16.29
C LYS A 532 0.39 10.97 -16.31
N ALA A 533 -0.71 10.54 -15.71
CA ALA A 533 -1.06 9.13 -15.57
C ALA A 533 -1.66 8.52 -16.86
N TYR A 534 -2.32 9.35 -17.69
CA TYR A 534 -2.97 8.92 -18.93
C TYR A 534 -2.42 9.70 -20.14
N PRO A 535 -2.35 9.08 -21.33
CA PRO A 535 -1.90 9.75 -22.55
C PRO A 535 -2.99 10.64 -23.16
N PHE A 536 -3.49 11.63 -22.40
CA PHE A 536 -4.52 12.56 -22.86
C PHE A 536 -4.10 13.28 -24.14
N VAL A 537 -4.97 13.26 -25.15
CA VAL A 537 -4.73 13.87 -26.47
C VAL A 537 -5.45 15.22 -26.57
N LEU A 538 -6.73 15.26 -26.23
CA LEU A 538 -7.58 16.44 -26.32
C LEU A 538 -8.34 16.66 -25.02
N SER A 539 -8.50 17.91 -24.64
CA SER A 539 -9.18 18.32 -23.42
C SER A 539 -9.94 19.62 -23.58
N ALA A 540 -10.93 19.82 -22.72
CA ALA A 540 -11.45 21.14 -22.43
C ALA A 540 -11.80 21.30 -20.95
N ASN A 541 -11.46 22.45 -20.39
CA ASN A 541 -11.90 22.87 -19.07
C ASN A 541 -13.06 23.87 -19.21
N LEU A 542 -14.09 23.74 -18.37
CA LEU A 542 -15.37 24.45 -18.52
C LEU A 542 -15.55 25.51 -17.43
N HIS A 543 -15.92 26.71 -17.88
CA HIS A 543 -16.01 27.94 -17.09
C HIS A 543 -17.34 28.66 -17.29
N GLY A 544 -17.54 29.71 -16.48
CA GLY A 544 -18.65 30.64 -16.59
C GLY A 544 -18.20 32.06 -16.27
N GLY A 545 -18.89 33.04 -16.87
CA GLY A 545 -18.54 34.46 -16.77
C GLY A 545 -18.42 35.15 -18.12
N SER A 546 -18.32 34.38 -19.21
CA SER A 546 -18.50 34.88 -20.59
C SER A 546 -19.12 33.78 -21.47
N LEU A 547 -19.13 33.95 -22.79
CA LEU A 547 -19.63 32.97 -23.76
C LEU A 547 -18.71 32.90 -24.99
N VAL A 548 -17.63 32.13 -24.85
CA VAL A 548 -16.53 32.05 -25.83
C VAL A 548 -15.71 30.77 -25.60
N VAL A 549 -15.09 30.23 -26.65
CA VAL A 549 -14.03 29.22 -26.49
C VAL A 549 -12.67 29.91 -26.56
N ASN A 550 -11.99 29.90 -25.43
CA ASN A 550 -10.67 30.44 -25.21
C ASN A 550 -9.60 29.39 -25.54
N TYR A 551 -8.51 29.78 -26.20
CA TYR A 551 -7.45 28.87 -26.58
C TYR A 551 -6.02 29.43 -26.36
N PRO A 552 -5.00 28.55 -26.24
CA PRO A 552 -3.63 28.95 -25.93
C PRO A 552 -2.98 29.94 -26.91
N PHE A 553 -2.04 30.77 -26.44
CA PHE A 553 -1.65 30.89 -25.02
C PHE A 553 -2.56 31.85 -24.24
N ASP A 554 -2.69 31.58 -22.95
CA ASP A 554 -3.45 32.35 -21.96
C ASP A 554 -2.69 33.58 -21.47
N ASP A 555 -1.36 33.58 -21.60
CA ASP A 555 -0.51 34.69 -21.23
C ASP A 555 0.64 34.95 -22.21
N ASP A 556 1.39 36.01 -21.95
CA ASP A 556 2.53 36.44 -22.75
C ASP A 556 3.68 36.97 -21.88
N GLU A 557 4.88 37.03 -22.46
CA GLU A 557 6.09 37.49 -21.76
C GLU A 557 5.98 38.94 -21.20
N GLN A 558 5.17 39.80 -21.81
CA GLN A 558 4.93 41.17 -21.34
C GLN A 558 3.79 41.28 -20.31
N GLY A 559 2.98 40.23 -20.13
CA GLY A 559 1.91 40.17 -19.14
C GLY A 559 0.74 41.13 -19.44
N ILE A 560 0.40 41.33 -20.71
CA ILE A 560 -0.60 42.30 -21.18
C ILE A 560 -1.61 41.66 -22.14
N ALA A 561 -2.74 42.32 -22.39
CA ALA A 561 -3.76 41.75 -23.28
C ALA A 561 -3.36 41.85 -24.76
N ILE A 562 -2.57 40.89 -25.27
CA ILE A 562 -2.10 40.80 -26.65
C ILE A 562 -2.18 39.36 -27.19
N TYR A 563 -2.22 39.20 -28.50
CA TYR A 563 -2.24 37.88 -29.12
C TYR A 563 -0.94 37.10 -28.87
N SER A 564 -1.03 36.01 -28.10
CA SER A 564 0.09 35.13 -27.76
C SER A 564 -0.03 33.81 -28.51
N LYS A 565 0.70 33.71 -29.62
CA LYS A 565 0.55 32.61 -30.58
C LYS A 565 1.30 31.35 -30.12
N SER A 566 0.59 30.23 -30.02
CA SER A 566 1.21 28.91 -29.83
C SER A 566 1.71 28.28 -31.14
N PRO A 567 2.67 27.32 -31.09
CA PRO A 567 3.11 26.59 -32.28
C PRO A 567 1.96 25.93 -33.06
N ASP A 568 0.95 25.42 -32.35
CA ASP A 568 -0.23 24.76 -32.91
C ASP A 568 -1.49 25.66 -32.98
N ASP A 569 -1.29 26.98 -33.04
CA ASP A 569 -2.37 28.00 -33.10
C ASP A 569 -3.46 27.69 -34.14
N ALA A 570 -3.10 27.16 -35.31
CA ALA A 570 -4.06 26.77 -36.34
C ALA A 570 -4.98 25.61 -35.90
N VAL A 571 -4.42 24.63 -35.17
CA VAL A 571 -5.18 23.50 -34.63
C VAL A 571 -6.10 24.00 -33.54
N PHE A 572 -5.61 24.83 -32.62
CA PHE A 572 -6.41 25.42 -31.56
C PHE A 572 -7.59 26.26 -32.06
N GLN A 573 -7.38 27.09 -33.09
CA GLN A 573 -8.48 27.82 -33.73
C GLN A 573 -9.54 26.88 -34.32
N GLN A 574 -9.12 25.77 -34.94
CA GLN A 574 -10.06 24.76 -35.47
C GLN A 574 -10.81 24.04 -34.34
N LEU A 575 -10.12 23.66 -33.27
CA LEU A 575 -10.70 23.00 -32.09
C LEU A 575 -11.73 23.92 -31.42
N ALA A 576 -11.37 25.17 -31.14
CA ALA A 576 -12.25 26.16 -30.55
C ALA A 576 -13.49 26.40 -31.42
N LEU A 577 -13.30 26.53 -32.74
CA LEU A 577 -14.37 26.74 -33.70
C LEU A 577 -15.31 25.53 -33.82
N SER A 578 -14.81 24.31 -33.59
CA SER A 578 -15.62 23.09 -33.63
C SER A 578 -16.68 23.05 -32.53
N TYR A 579 -16.40 23.67 -31.38
CA TYR A 579 -17.35 23.81 -30.29
C TYR A 579 -18.23 25.04 -30.49
N SER A 580 -17.64 26.21 -30.75
CA SER A 580 -18.36 27.48 -30.81
C SER A 580 -19.38 27.53 -31.94
N ARG A 581 -19.10 26.90 -33.10
CA ARG A 581 -20.00 26.84 -34.25
C ARG A 581 -21.32 26.15 -33.95
N GLU A 582 -21.30 25.16 -33.07
CA GLU A 582 -22.48 24.37 -32.70
C GLU A 582 -23.33 25.07 -31.63
N ASN A 583 -22.75 26.00 -30.86
CA ASN A 583 -23.48 26.87 -29.95
C ASN A 583 -23.84 28.19 -30.66
N ALA A 584 -25.10 28.31 -31.09
CA ALA A 584 -25.56 29.41 -31.91
C ALA A 584 -25.42 30.81 -31.27
N GLN A 585 -25.48 30.91 -29.94
CA GLN A 585 -25.28 32.20 -29.24
C GLN A 585 -23.80 32.53 -29.14
N MET A 586 -22.97 31.55 -28.80
CA MET A 586 -21.52 31.69 -28.74
C MET A 586 -20.95 32.11 -30.11
N TYR A 587 -21.37 31.45 -31.19
CA TYR A 587 -20.90 31.74 -32.55
C TYR A 587 -21.19 33.18 -33.03
N GLN A 588 -22.25 33.82 -32.51
CA GLN A 588 -22.55 35.22 -32.82
C GLN A 588 -21.48 36.18 -32.29
N GLY A 589 -20.68 35.74 -31.32
CA GLY A 589 -19.53 36.48 -30.82
C GLY A 589 -19.87 37.65 -29.90
N SER A 590 -21.10 37.77 -29.44
CA SER A 590 -21.54 38.83 -28.51
C SER A 590 -22.12 38.20 -27.23
N PRO A 591 -21.29 37.84 -26.25
CA PRO A 591 -21.69 37.03 -25.09
C PRO A 591 -22.92 37.56 -24.35
N CYS A 592 -22.85 38.79 -23.86
CA CYS A 592 -23.94 39.43 -23.12
C CYS A 592 -23.87 40.94 -23.26
N LYS A 593 -24.55 41.44 -24.31
CA LYS A 593 -24.57 42.86 -24.72
C LYS A 593 -24.88 43.86 -23.62
N ASN A 594 -25.63 43.44 -22.60
CA ASN A 594 -26.06 44.31 -21.49
C ASN A 594 -25.10 44.28 -20.29
N MET A 595 -24.24 43.26 -20.18
CA MET A 595 -23.37 43.03 -19.02
C MET A 595 -21.91 43.34 -19.33
N TYR A 596 -21.41 42.81 -20.44
CA TYR A 596 -20.05 43.03 -20.93
C TYR A 596 -20.12 43.57 -22.36
N PRO A 597 -20.52 44.85 -22.55
CA PRO A 597 -20.74 45.43 -23.88
C PRO A 597 -19.46 45.57 -24.71
N SER A 598 -18.28 45.49 -24.08
CA SER A 598 -16.97 45.52 -24.72
C SER A 598 -16.52 44.17 -25.28
N GLU A 599 -17.15 43.06 -24.88
CA GLU A 599 -16.78 41.73 -25.34
C GLU A 599 -17.34 41.46 -26.73
N TYR A 600 -16.44 41.27 -27.69
CA TYR A 600 -16.77 40.81 -29.03
C TYR A 600 -15.72 39.81 -29.52
N PHE A 601 -16.13 38.56 -29.65
CA PHE A 601 -15.27 37.44 -30.04
C PHE A 601 -15.71 36.91 -31.40
N PRO A 602 -15.03 37.26 -32.50
CA PRO A 602 -15.42 36.80 -33.84
C PRO A 602 -15.59 35.28 -33.90
N HIS A 603 -16.77 34.81 -34.30
CA HIS A 603 -17.11 33.37 -34.35
C HIS A 603 -17.09 32.65 -32.99
N GLY A 604 -17.14 33.39 -31.87
CA GLY A 604 -17.21 32.81 -30.53
C GLY A 604 -15.93 32.14 -30.06
N ILE A 605 -14.77 32.55 -30.60
CA ILE A 605 -13.45 32.05 -30.17
C ILE A 605 -12.51 33.20 -29.86
N THR A 606 -11.55 32.99 -28.96
CA THR A 606 -10.49 33.96 -28.65
C THR A 606 -9.20 33.29 -28.23
N ASN A 607 -8.06 33.87 -28.59
CA ASN A 607 -6.81 33.58 -27.90
C ASN A 607 -6.87 34.16 -26.48
N GLY A 608 -6.36 33.43 -25.49
CA GLY A 608 -6.50 33.82 -24.08
C GLY A 608 -5.80 35.11 -23.73
N ALA A 609 -4.50 35.21 -24.01
CA ALA A 609 -3.74 36.43 -23.78
C ALA A 609 -4.36 37.64 -24.51
N ASN A 610 -4.91 37.46 -25.72
CA ASN A 610 -5.56 38.54 -26.46
C ASN A 610 -6.84 39.05 -25.79
N TRP A 611 -7.53 38.20 -25.03
CA TRP A 611 -8.69 38.62 -24.24
C TRP A 611 -8.20 39.31 -22.96
N TYR A 612 -7.41 38.62 -22.14
CA TYR A 612 -6.69 39.16 -20.99
C TYR A 612 -5.62 38.16 -20.52
N ASN A 613 -4.52 38.68 -19.96
CA ASN A 613 -3.39 37.86 -19.54
C ASN A 613 -3.68 36.98 -18.30
N VAL A 614 -3.42 35.68 -18.39
CA VAL A 614 -3.70 34.67 -17.35
C VAL A 614 -2.47 33.77 -17.10
N PRO A 615 -1.56 34.17 -16.19
CA PRO A 615 -0.41 33.34 -15.85
C PRO A 615 -0.82 32.20 -14.90
N GLY A 616 -0.21 31.03 -15.07
CA GLY A 616 -0.41 29.87 -14.20
C GLY A 616 -1.75 29.16 -14.40
N GLY A 617 -2.30 29.25 -15.62
CA GLY A 617 -3.52 28.56 -16.03
C GLY A 617 -3.30 27.07 -16.30
N MET A 618 -4.35 26.28 -16.10
CA MET A 618 -4.32 24.83 -16.37
C MET A 618 -4.22 24.51 -17.87
N GLN A 619 -4.82 25.35 -18.71
CA GLN A 619 -4.89 25.18 -20.16
C GLN A 619 -3.50 25.12 -20.80
N ASP A 620 -2.66 26.10 -20.51
CA ASP A 620 -1.31 26.18 -21.07
C ASP A 620 -0.38 25.12 -20.46
N TRP A 621 -0.57 24.79 -19.17
CA TRP A 621 0.19 23.73 -18.51
C TRP A 621 0.00 22.36 -19.19
N ASN A 622 -1.24 22.04 -19.59
CA ASN A 622 -1.53 20.80 -20.35
C ASN A 622 -0.67 20.71 -21.61
N TYR A 623 -0.65 21.78 -22.40
CA TYR A 623 0.05 21.83 -23.69
C TYR A 623 1.57 21.82 -23.52
N LEU A 624 2.10 22.47 -22.48
CA LEU A 624 3.55 22.58 -22.29
C LEU A 624 4.18 21.36 -21.60
N HIS A 625 3.42 20.70 -20.72
CA HIS A 625 3.95 19.61 -19.90
C HIS A 625 3.44 18.23 -20.31
N THR A 626 2.45 18.12 -21.20
CA THR A 626 1.92 16.82 -21.68
C THR A 626 1.71 16.86 -23.19
N ASN A 627 1.19 15.78 -23.77
CA ASN A 627 0.77 15.76 -25.18
C ASN A 627 -0.64 16.35 -25.37
N CYS A 628 -1.33 16.75 -24.29
CA CYS A 628 -2.73 17.11 -24.31
C CYS A 628 -2.97 18.54 -24.78
N PHE A 629 -3.85 18.71 -25.74
CA PHE A 629 -4.32 20.00 -26.23
C PHE A 629 -5.56 20.39 -25.44
N GLU A 630 -5.46 21.40 -24.58
CA GLU A 630 -6.60 21.88 -23.80
C GLU A 630 -7.09 23.24 -24.29
N VAL A 631 -8.41 23.44 -24.31
CA VAL A 631 -9.07 24.73 -24.48
C VAL A 631 -9.93 25.05 -23.26
N THR A 632 -10.19 26.33 -23.01
CA THR A 632 -11.07 26.79 -21.94
C THR A 632 -12.41 27.22 -22.56
N ILE A 633 -13.53 26.69 -22.08
CA ILE A 633 -14.85 26.96 -22.64
C ILE A 633 -15.69 27.74 -21.63
N GLU A 634 -15.97 29.00 -21.95
CA GLU A 634 -16.88 29.86 -21.19
C GLU A 634 -18.32 29.62 -21.67
N LEU A 635 -19.16 29.04 -20.81
CA LEU A 635 -20.47 28.48 -21.20
C LEU A 635 -21.64 29.46 -21.10
N GLY A 636 -21.43 30.61 -20.49
CA GLY A 636 -22.44 31.64 -20.31
C GLY A 636 -22.01 32.72 -19.33
N CYS A 637 -22.56 33.92 -19.49
CA CYS A 637 -22.20 35.06 -18.67
C CYS A 637 -22.63 34.95 -17.20
N VAL A 638 -23.71 34.22 -16.94
CA VAL A 638 -24.19 33.96 -15.57
C VAL A 638 -23.40 32.77 -15.03
N LYS A 639 -22.56 33.02 -14.02
CA LYS A 639 -21.70 31.98 -13.42
C LYS A 639 -22.50 30.86 -12.75
N TYR A 640 -23.48 31.24 -11.92
CA TYR A 640 -24.37 30.34 -11.20
C TYR A 640 -25.83 30.67 -11.53
N PRO A 641 -26.36 30.20 -12.67
CA PRO A 641 -27.75 30.45 -13.07
C PRO A 641 -28.74 29.69 -12.16
N ASN A 642 -30.01 30.09 -12.21
CA ASN A 642 -31.07 29.34 -11.53
C ASN A 642 -31.21 27.94 -12.16
N ALA A 643 -31.58 26.93 -11.36
CA ALA A 643 -31.74 25.55 -11.82
C ALA A 643 -32.70 25.41 -13.01
N GLU A 644 -33.71 26.29 -13.12
CA GLU A 644 -34.67 26.33 -14.22
C GLU A 644 -34.04 26.61 -15.61
N GLU A 645 -32.84 27.18 -15.66
CA GLU A 645 -32.14 27.48 -16.92
C GLU A 645 -31.26 26.31 -17.40
N LEU A 646 -30.96 25.33 -16.55
CA LEU A 646 -30.06 24.20 -16.89
C LEU A 646 -30.49 23.40 -18.14
N PRO A 647 -31.79 23.08 -18.37
CA PRO A 647 -32.21 22.39 -19.58
C PRO A 647 -31.87 23.16 -20.87
N LYS A 648 -31.92 24.50 -20.81
CA LYS A 648 -31.57 25.37 -21.94
C LYS A 648 -30.07 25.34 -22.20
N TYR A 649 -29.25 25.44 -21.15
CA TYR A 649 -27.80 25.30 -21.28
C TYR A 649 -27.40 23.95 -21.87
N TRP A 650 -28.07 22.86 -21.47
CA TRP A 650 -27.85 21.54 -22.06
C TRP A 650 -28.17 21.53 -23.55
N GLU A 651 -29.35 22.01 -23.96
CA GLU A 651 -29.74 21.99 -25.37
C GLU A 651 -28.80 22.84 -26.25
N GLU A 652 -28.33 23.98 -25.73
CA GLU A 652 -27.40 24.87 -26.44
C GLU A 652 -25.98 24.30 -26.58
N ASN A 653 -25.55 23.38 -25.69
CA ASN A 653 -24.17 22.89 -25.64
C ASN A 653 -23.99 21.39 -25.94
N ARG A 654 -25.06 20.58 -25.91
CA ARG A 654 -24.98 19.12 -26.14
C ARG A 654 -24.28 18.78 -27.44
N ARG A 655 -24.65 19.45 -28.55
CA ARG A 655 -24.02 19.20 -29.86
C ARG A 655 -22.55 19.64 -29.85
N SER A 656 -22.23 20.77 -29.23
CA SER A 656 -20.86 21.27 -29.09
C SER A 656 -19.96 20.31 -28.32
N LEU A 657 -20.43 19.76 -27.18
CA LEU A 657 -19.69 18.76 -26.39
C LEU A 657 -19.34 17.52 -27.22
N LEU A 658 -20.32 16.98 -27.96
CA LEU A 658 -20.11 15.80 -28.80
C LEU A 658 -19.17 16.09 -29.99
N GLN A 659 -19.32 17.24 -30.66
CA GLN A 659 -18.49 17.58 -31.82
C GLN A 659 -17.03 17.90 -31.43
N PHE A 660 -16.82 18.47 -30.25
CA PHE A 660 -15.50 18.71 -29.73
C PHE A 660 -14.79 17.41 -29.36
N MET A 661 -15.46 16.47 -28.68
CA MET A 661 -14.89 15.14 -28.39
C MET A 661 -14.41 14.44 -29.67
N LYS A 662 -15.19 14.51 -30.76
CA LYS A 662 -14.81 13.94 -32.05
C LYS A 662 -13.56 14.55 -32.69
N GLN A 663 -13.13 15.73 -32.26
CA GLN A 663 -11.89 16.31 -32.78
C GLN A 663 -10.65 15.53 -32.34
N VAL A 664 -10.73 14.70 -31.29
CA VAL A 664 -9.62 13.84 -30.86
C VAL A 664 -9.20 12.85 -31.96
N HIS A 665 -10.12 12.56 -32.89
CA HIS A 665 -9.95 11.67 -34.03
C HIS A 665 -9.49 12.38 -35.32
N GLN A 666 -8.85 13.55 -35.23
CA GLN A 666 -8.32 14.30 -36.38
C GLN A 666 -6.78 14.29 -36.41
N GLY A 667 -6.19 14.65 -37.55
CA GLY A 667 -4.74 14.74 -37.70
C GLY A 667 -4.08 13.42 -38.10
N VAL A 668 -3.10 12.98 -37.32
CA VAL A 668 -2.31 11.75 -37.59
C VAL A 668 -2.22 10.93 -36.31
N SER A 669 -2.44 9.63 -36.40
CA SER A 669 -2.20 8.69 -35.30
C SER A 669 -1.41 7.49 -35.80
N GLY A 670 -0.88 6.65 -34.91
CA GLY A 670 -0.20 5.42 -35.32
C GLY A 670 0.82 4.96 -34.30
N PHE A 671 1.72 4.08 -34.71
CA PHE A 671 2.69 3.43 -33.84
C PHE A 671 4.13 3.70 -34.26
N VAL A 672 5.03 3.87 -33.31
CA VAL A 672 6.48 3.81 -33.51
C VAL A 672 6.96 2.45 -33.03
N LEU A 673 7.49 1.64 -33.94
CA LEU A 673 7.84 0.24 -33.72
C LEU A 673 9.35 0.03 -33.88
N ASP A 674 9.91 -0.90 -33.11
CA ASP A 674 11.28 -1.38 -33.32
C ASP A 674 11.33 -2.32 -34.54
N ALA A 675 12.25 -2.07 -35.46
CA ALA A 675 12.53 -2.93 -36.61
C ALA A 675 12.93 -4.36 -36.25
N THR A 676 13.59 -4.60 -35.10
CA THR A 676 14.03 -5.94 -34.71
C THR A 676 12.94 -6.74 -34.01
N ASP A 677 12.17 -6.09 -33.14
CA ASP A 677 11.28 -6.76 -32.19
C ASP A 677 9.82 -6.70 -32.65
N GLY A 678 9.49 -5.73 -33.52
CA GLY A 678 8.12 -5.44 -33.96
C GLY A 678 7.23 -4.81 -32.88
N ARG A 679 7.77 -4.54 -31.69
CA ARG A 679 7.05 -3.94 -30.55
C ARG A 679 7.08 -2.41 -30.59
N GLY A 680 6.10 -1.80 -29.94
CA GLY A 680 6.04 -0.35 -29.72
C GLY A 680 7.23 0.20 -28.95
N ILE A 681 7.72 1.36 -29.38
CA ILE A 681 8.78 2.11 -28.71
C ILE A 681 8.12 3.18 -27.84
N PHE A 682 8.11 2.97 -26.53
CA PHE A 682 7.64 3.95 -25.55
C PHE A 682 8.49 5.22 -25.58
N ASN A 683 7.85 6.38 -25.40
CA ASN A 683 8.50 7.69 -25.29
C ASN A 683 9.39 8.08 -26.50
N ALA A 684 9.14 7.49 -27.67
CA ALA A 684 9.61 8.02 -28.94
C ALA A 684 8.98 9.39 -29.21
N THR A 685 9.74 10.30 -29.80
CA THR A 685 9.34 11.65 -30.15
C THR A 685 8.81 11.71 -31.58
N ILE A 686 7.65 12.35 -31.76
CA ILE A 686 7.09 12.69 -33.06
C ILE A 686 7.21 14.20 -33.26
N SER A 687 7.98 14.61 -34.25
CA SER A 687 8.18 16.01 -34.60
C SER A 687 7.58 16.30 -35.98
N VAL A 688 6.86 17.40 -36.09
CA VAL A 688 6.27 17.87 -37.35
C VAL A 688 7.11 19.04 -37.86
N ALA A 689 7.53 18.99 -39.12
CA ALA A 689 8.27 20.10 -39.73
C ALA A 689 7.46 21.40 -39.65
N ASP A 690 8.14 22.49 -39.29
CA ASP A 690 7.59 23.84 -39.15
C ASP A 690 6.59 24.04 -37.98
N ILE A 691 6.41 23.04 -37.10
CA ILE A 691 5.67 23.18 -35.84
C ILE A 691 6.58 22.80 -34.67
N ASP A 692 6.99 23.80 -33.89
CA ASP A 692 7.90 23.66 -32.76
C ASP A 692 7.17 23.21 -31.48
N HIS A 693 6.48 22.08 -31.58
CA HIS A 693 5.85 21.40 -30.46
C HIS A 693 5.79 19.89 -30.75
N PRO A 694 6.80 19.11 -30.30
CA PRO A 694 6.80 17.67 -30.49
C PRO A 694 5.86 16.99 -29.49
N ILE A 695 5.40 15.78 -29.84
CA ILE A 695 4.66 14.90 -28.92
C ILE A 695 5.45 13.61 -28.67
N THR A 696 5.04 12.84 -27.67
CA THR A 696 5.62 11.54 -27.35
C THR A 696 4.63 10.39 -27.54
N THR A 697 5.15 9.17 -27.67
CA THR A 697 4.38 7.92 -27.75
C THR A 697 4.08 7.34 -26.37
N CYS A 698 2.97 6.62 -26.24
CA CYS A 698 2.61 5.87 -25.03
C CYS A 698 3.23 4.45 -25.02
N LYS A 699 2.83 3.62 -24.04
CA LYS A 699 3.50 2.37 -23.66
C LYS A 699 3.59 1.36 -24.81
N ASP A 700 2.57 1.35 -25.68
CA ASP A 700 2.49 0.47 -26.84
C ASP A 700 3.10 1.12 -28.10
N GLY A 701 3.81 2.23 -27.94
CA GLY A 701 4.44 3.00 -29.01
C GLY A 701 3.44 3.79 -29.85
N ASP A 702 2.19 3.87 -29.45
CA ASP A 702 1.13 4.64 -30.09
C ASP A 702 1.25 6.14 -29.81
N TYR A 703 0.80 6.95 -30.77
CA TYR A 703 0.76 8.40 -30.66
C TYR A 703 -0.44 8.98 -31.41
N TRP A 704 -0.83 10.20 -31.01
CA TRP A 704 -1.84 11.01 -31.68
C TRP A 704 -1.34 12.44 -31.81
N ARG A 705 -1.27 12.93 -33.05
CA ARG A 705 -0.83 14.28 -33.41
C ARG A 705 -1.98 15.00 -34.11
N LEU A 706 -2.68 15.86 -33.37
CA LEU A 706 -3.72 16.71 -33.94
C LEU A 706 -3.09 17.70 -34.94
N LEU A 707 -3.63 17.73 -36.16
CA LEU A 707 -3.16 18.59 -37.24
C LEU A 707 -4.36 19.04 -38.07
N VAL A 708 -4.29 20.27 -38.58
CA VAL A 708 -5.25 20.77 -39.56
C VAL A 708 -5.03 20.11 -40.93
N GLN A 709 -5.94 20.33 -41.86
CA GLN A 709 -5.78 19.84 -43.23
C GLN A 709 -4.50 20.40 -43.87
N GLY A 710 -3.61 19.52 -44.32
CA GLY A 710 -2.31 19.93 -44.85
C GLY A 710 -1.41 18.76 -45.23
N THR A 711 -0.26 19.06 -45.82
CA THR A 711 0.80 18.06 -46.06
C THR A 711 1.99 18.37 -45.17
N TYR A 712 2.39 17.39 -44.36
CA TYR A 712 3.38 17.54 -43.32
C TYR A 712 4.55 16.56 -43.54
N LYS A 713 5.74 16.96 -43.11
CA LYS A 713 6.87 16.04 -42.94
C LYS A 713 6.97 15.71 -41.46
N ILE A 714 6.68 14.46 -41.12
CA ILE A 714 6.65 13.96 -39.74
C ILE A 714 7.86 13.06 -39.54
N THR A 715 8.63 13.33 -38.50
CA THR A 715 9.81 12.56 -38.12
C THR A 715 9.58 11.88 -36.79
N ALA A 716 9.72 10.56 -36.77
CA ALA A 716 9.79 9.79 -35.53
C ALA A 716 11.26 9.59 -35.15
N SER A 717 11.61 9.89 -33.91
CA SER A 717 12.94 9.67 -33.34
C SER A 717 12.82 9.03 -31.97
N ALA A 718 13.81 8.22 -31.60
CA ALA A 718 13.89 7.62 -30.27
C ALA A 718 15.36 7.45 -29.90
N ARG A 719 15.68 7.50 -28.61
CA ARG A 719 17.05 7.32 -28.13
C ARG A 719 17.55 5.93 -28.53
N GLY A 720 18.74 5.86 -29.14
CA GLY A 720 19.32 4.59 -29.61
C GLY A 720 18.78 4.09 -30.96
N TYR A 721 17.93 4.86 -31.64
CA TYR A 721 17.40 4.55 -32.96
C TYR A 721 17.76 5.60 -34.02
N ASN A 722 17.79 5.17 -35.28
CA ASN A 722 17.89 6.06 -36.42
C ASN A 722 16.51 6.69 -36.68
N PRO A 723 16.41 8.03 -36.74
CA PRO A 723 15.15 8.71 -36.98
C PRO A 723 14.62 8.43 -38.39
N LEU A 724 13.30 8.37 -38.53
CA LEU A 724 12.63 8.14 -39.81
C LEU A 724 11.65 9.27 -40.09
N THR A 725 11.78 9.89 -41.27
CA THR A 725 10.87 10.94 -41.74
C THR A 725 9.94 10.41 -42.83
N LYS A 726 8.65 10.72 -42.70
CA LYS A 726 7.61 10.43 -43.70
C LYS A 726 6.86 11.70 -44.08
N THR A 727 6.43 11.79 -45.34
CA THR A 727 5.52 12.83 -45.80
C THR A 727 4.09 12.31 -45.73
N VAL A 728 3.22 13.02 -45.03
CA VAL A 728 1.85 12.62 -44.72
C VAL A 728 0.89 13.74 -45.13
N THR A 729 -0.20 13.41 -45.81
CA THR A 729 -1.26 14.35 -46.18
C THR A 729 -2.49 14.10 -45.30
N VAL A 730 -2.81 15.06 -44.44
CA VAL A 730 -4.00 15.05 -43.59
C VAL A 730 -5.18 15.60 -44.37
N GLY A 731 -6.24 14.80 -44.49
CA GLY A 731 -7.48 15.17 -45.19
C GLY A 731 -8.46 15.93 -44.29
N SER A 732 -9.67 16.16 -44.81
CA SER A 732 -10.77 16.75 -44.05
C SER A 732 -11.63 15.72 -43.30
N LYS A 733 -11.22 14.44 -43.29
CA LYS A 733 -11.99 13.32 -42.73
C LYS A 733 -11.09 12.41 -41.91
N GLY A 734 -11.15 12.57 -40.58
CA GLY A 734 -10.53 11.68 -39.60
C GLY A 734 -9.00 11.72 -39.60
N ALA A 735 -8.42 11.00 -38.64
CA ALA A 735 -6.98 10.86 -38.49
C ALA A 735 -6.41 9.90 -39.54
N VAL A 736 -5.24 10.24 -40.08
CA VAL A 736 -4.49 9.37 -40.98
C VAL A 736 -3.56 8.48 -40.15
N GLN A 737 -3.72 7.17 -40.26
CA GLN A 737 -2.85 6.23 -39.54
C GLN A 737 -1.47 6.12 -40.20
N VAL A 738 -0.40 6.41 -39.45
CA VAL A 738 0.99 6.39 -39.92
C VAL A 738 1.90 5.72 -38.90
N ASN A 739 2.41 4.54 -39.24
CA ASN A 739 3.38 3.84 -38.39
C ASN A 739 4.81 4.15 -38.80
N PHE A 740 5.73 4.27 -37.85
CA PHE A 740 7.17 4.42 -38.05
C PHE A 740 7.87 3.16 -37.56
N ILE A 741 8.83 2.65 -38.34
CA ILE A 741 9.62 1.48 -37.94
C ILE A 741 11.07 1.96 -37.86
N LEU A 742 11.63 2.02 -36.67
CA LEU A 742 12.97 2.58 -36.42
C LEU A 742 14.00 1.47 -36.25
N SER A 743 15.20 1.66 -36.81
CA SER A 743 16.32 0.73 -36.66
C SER A 743 17.34 1.23 -35.65
N ARG A 744 17.84 0.37 -34.77
CA ARG A 744 18.84 0.72 -33.73
C ARG A 744 20.15 1.24 -34.34
N THR A 745 20.81 2.19 -33.66
CA THR A 745 21.93 2.98 -34.22
C THR A 745 23.27 2.21 -34.29
N ASP A 746 23.44 1.11 -33.54
CA ASP A 746 24.67 0.31 -33.52
C ASP A 746 24.44 -1.18 -33.81
N ALA A 747 24.33 -1.49 -35.10
CA ALA A 747 24.54 -2.83 -35.64
C ALA A 747 25.50 -2.76 -36.84
N LYS A 748 26.71 -2.24 -36.62
CA LYS A 748 27.84 -2.60 -37.49
C LYS A 748 28.39 -3.93 -36.99
N ALA A 749 28.06 -4.97 -37.73
CA ALA A 749 28.59 -6.31 -37.59
C ALA A 749 30.13 -6.27 -37.56
N GLU A 750 30.73 -6.63 -36.42
CA GLU A 750 32.04 -7.29 -36.43
C GLU A 750 31.82 -8.74 -36.88
N GLU A 751 31.74 -8.94 -38.19
CA GLU A 751 32.04 -10.23 -38.80
C GLU A 751 33.53 -10.52 -38.59
N GLY A 752 33.82 -11.39 -37.62
CA GLY A 752 35.15 -11.98 -37.52
C GLY A 752 35.63 -12.23 -36.10
N LYS A 753 34.95 -13.08 -35.34
CA LYS A 753 35.59 -13.91 -34.32
C LYS A 753 34.83 -15.22 -34.13
N THR A 754 35.59 -16.28 -34.33
CA THR A 754 35.30 -17.70 -34.24
C THR A 754 34.25 -18.06 -33.19
N LEU A 755 33.20 -18.74 -33.64
CA LEU A 755 32.25 -19.47 -32.80
C LEU A 755 33.01 -20.47 -31.92
N VAL A 756 33.13 -20.18 -30.63
CA VAL A 756 33.35 -21.22 -29.62
C VAL A 756 31.99 -21.87 -29.40
N ILE A 757 31.84 -23.07 -29.95
CA ILE A 757 30.69 -23.93 -29.69
C ILE A 757 30.74 -24.31 -28.21
N ASN A 758 29.86 -23.73 -27.39
CA ASN A 758 29.57 -24.29 -26.07
C ASN A 758 28.87 -25.65 -26.26
N PRO A 759 29.16 -26.65 -25.41
CA PRO A 759 28.54 -27.97 -25.50
C PRO A 759 27.01 -27.90 -25.35
N PRO A 760 26.27 -28.95 -25.78
CA PRO A 760 24.81 -28.95 -25.79
C PRO A 760 24.25 -28.64 -24.39
N ASP A 761 23.46 -27.59 -24.33
CA ASP A 761 22.93 -27.01 -23.10
C ASP A 761 21.79 -27.89 -22.55
N THR A 762 22.06 -28.64 -21.48
CA THR A 762 21.09 -29.53 -20.81
C THR A 762 20.26 -28.79 -19.75
N ARG A 763 20.03 -27.48 -19.89
CA ARG A 763 19.33 -26.66 -18.88
C ARG A 763 17.81 -26.83 -18.97
N ASP A 764 17.17 -26.84 -17.80
CA ASP A 764 15.71 -26.91 -17.62
C ASP A 764 15.00 -25.74 -18.32
N PRO A 765 13.93 -25.98 -19.12
CA PRO A 765 13.13 -24.93 -19.75
C PRO A 765 12.69 -23.80 -18.80
N THR A 766 12.37 -24.13 -17.54
CA THR A 766 11.89 -23.17 -16.54
C THR A 766 12.95 -22.14 -16.13
N THR A 767 14.22 -22.52 -16.14
CA THR A 767 15.35 -21.62 -15.84
C THR A 767 15.56 -20.62 -16.96
N LYS A 768 15.44 -21.06 -18.21
CA LYS A 768 15.60 -20.20 -19.39
C LYS A 768 14.49 -19.14 -19.50
N GLU A 769 13.26 -19.50 -19.15
CA GLU A 769 12.16 -18.53 -19.07
C GLU A 769 12.41 -17.46 -17.99
N PHE A 770 12.95 -17.85 -16.84
CA PHE A 770 13.23 -16.92 -15.76
C PHE A 770 14.40 -15.97 -16.10
N GLU A 771 15.46 -16.48 -16.71
CA GLU A 771 16.56 -15.63 -17.21
C GLU A 771 16.06 -14.62 -18.25
N THR A 772 15.12 -15.02 -19.10
CA THR A 772 14.46 -14.11 -20.07
C THR A 772 13.66 -13.03 -19.34
N LEU A 773 12.91 -13.38 -18.30
CA LEU A 773 12.21 -12.41 -17.47
C LEU A 773 13.17 -11.40 -16.82
N ILE A 774 14.28 -11.85 -16.22
CA ILE A 774 15.27 -10.96 -15.61
C ILE A 774 15.86 -10.01 -16.66
N LYS A 775 16.11 -10.51 -17.87
CA LYS A 775 16.58 -9.70 -19.00
C LYS A 775 15.56 -8.64 -19.41
N ASP A 776 14.29 -9.02 -19.55
CA ASP A 776 13.22 -8.12 -19.94
C ASP A 776 12.98 -7.04 -18.88
N LEU A 777 13.01 -7.41 -17.59
CA LEU A 777 12.89 -6.45 -16.48
C LEU A 777 14.12 -5.53 -16.37
N SER A 778 15.28 -5.98 -16.83
CA SER A 778 16.53 -5.20 -16.84
C SER A 778 16.69 -4.30 -18.07
N ALA A 779 15.78 -4.41 -19.06
CA ALA A 779 15.78 -3.55 -20.24
C ALA A 779 15.31 -2.12 -19.90
N GLU A 780 15.57 -1.18 -20.80
CA GLU A 780 15.07 0.19 -20.70
C GLU A 780 13.52 0.12 -20.62
N HIS A 781 12.94 0.65 -19.54
CA HIS A 781 11.51 0.59 -19.19
C HIS A 781 10.92 -0.75 -18.69
N GLY A 782 11.70 -1.83 -18.59
CA GLY A 782 11.20 -3.16 -18.16
C GLY A 782 10.48 -3.14 -16.80
N LEU A 783 11.08 -2.47 -15.80
CA LEU A 783 10.46 -2.27 -14.48
C LEU A 783 9.24 -1.34 -14.49
N GLU A 784 9.18 -0.37 -15.41
CA GLU A 784 8.01 0.51 -15.53
C GLU A 784 6.81 -0.28 -16.04
N HIS A 785 6.99 -1.13 -17.05
CA HIS A 785 5.94 -2.05 -17.50
C HIS A 785 5.47 -2.98 -16.38
N LEU A 786 6.37 -3.50 -15.55
CA LEU A 786 6.01 -4.33 -14.39
C LEU A 786 5.11 -3.58 -13.40
N VAL A 787 5.47 -2.34 -13.07
CA VAL A 787 4.70 -1.48 -12.16
C VAL A 787 3.31 -1.19 -12.72
N LEU A 788 3.23 -0.91 -14.02
CA LEU A 788 1.99 -0.53 -14.70
C LEU A 788 1.05 -1.72 -14.98
N ALA A 789 1.59 -2.92 -15.17
CA ALA A 789 0.81 -4.14 -15.43
C ALA A 789 0.32 -4.85 -14.15
N SER A 790 0.49 -4.23 -12.98
CA SER A 790 0.07 -4.79 -11.70
C SER A 790 -1.36 -4.37 -11.37
N SER A 791 -2.25 -5.34 -11.12
CA SER A 791 -3.71 -5.17 -10.96
C SER A 791 -4.15 -4.54 -9.63
N GLY A 792 -3.22 -3.93 -8.88
CA GLY A 792 -3.46 -3.30 -7.59
C GLY A 792 -2.18 -2.66 -7.06
N ASP A 793 -2.28 -1.41 -6.63
CA ASP A 793 -1.18 -0.67 -6.00
C ASP A 793 -1.43 -0.52 -4.51
N ALA A 794 -0.36 -0.47 -3.72
CA ALA A 794 -0.43 -0.14 -2.30
C ALA A 794 -0.51 1.39 -2.17
N HIS A 795 -1.35 1.88 -1.28
CA HIS A 795 -1.55 3.32 -1.11
C HIS A 795 -1.37 3.68 0.37
N PRO A 796 -0.14 3.99 0.80
CA PRO A 796 0.12 4.39 2.18
C PRO A 796 -0.40 5.82 2.39
N TYR A 797 -1.44 5.98 3.22
CA TYR A 797 -2.04 7.29 3.53
C TYR A 797 -1.84 7.74 4.99
N ARG A 798 -1.26 6.87 5.81
CA ARG A 798 -1.06 7.09 7.25
C ARG A 798 0.20 6.38 7.70
N TYR A 799 0.83 6.90 8.73
CA TYR A 799 1.86 6.16 9.44
C TYR A 799 1.23 5.19 10.41
N HIS A 800 1.71 3.96 10.45
CA HIS A 800 1.26 2.93 11.37
C HIS A 800 2.02 3.09 12.71
N PRO A 801 1.32 3.32 13.84
CA PRO A 801 1.88 3.05 15.17
C PRO A 801 2.24 1.57 15.29
N TYR A 802 3.04 1.22 16.29
CA TYR A 802 3.52 -0.14 16.49
C TYR A 802 2.37 -1.18 16.56
N LYS A 803 1.25 -0.84 17.20
CA LYS A 803 0.05 -1.70 17.26
C LYS A 803 -0.46 -2.01 15.86
N ASP A 804 -0.77 -0.97 15.10
CA ASP A 804 -1.35 -1.10 13.76
C ASP A 804 -0.37 -1.75 12.76
N LEU A 805 0.94 -1.48 12.89
CA LEU A 805 1.97 -2.15 12.10
C LEU A 805 1.97 -3.66 12.38
N SER A 806 1.86 -4.03 13.65
CA SER A 806 1.81 -5.43 14.07
C SER A 806 0.55 -6.13 13.52
N GLU A 807 -0.60 -5.46 13.59
CA GLU A 807 -1.86 -5.95 13.04
C GLU A 807 -1.83 -6.08 11.53
N PHE A 808 -1.25 -5.09 10.84
CA PHE A 808 -1.08 -5.10 9.39
C PHE A 808 -0.27 -6.32 8.94
N LEU A 809 0.89 -6.56 9.55
CA LEU A 809 1.74 -7.72 9.22
C LEU A 809 1.06 -9.05 9.54
N ARG A 810 0.33 -9.13 10.66
CA ARG A 810 -0.44 -10.32 11.03
C ARG A 810 -1.57 -10.57 10.03
N GLY A 811 -2.31 -9.53 9.65
CA GLY A 811 -3.37 -9.59 8.64
C GLY A 811 -2.83 -10.04 7.29
N LEU A 812 -1.71 -9.47 6.85
CA LEU A 812 -1.04 -9.87 5.62
C LEU A 812 -0.62 -11.35 5.66
N ASN A 813 -0.06 -11.80 6.79
CA ASN A 813 0.33 -13.19 6.98
C ASN A 813 -0.86 -14.17 7.01
N LEU A 814 -1.99 -13.76 7.59
CA LEU A 814 -3.22 -14.56 7.63
C LEU A 814 -3.93 -14.62 6.27
N ASN A 815 -3.80 -13.58 5.45
CA ASN A 815 -4.39 -13.51 4.12
C ASN A 815 -3.57 -14.28 3.08
N TYR A 816 -2.24 -14.30 3.23
CA TYR A 816 -1.32 -14.94 2.28
C TYR A 816 -0.42 -16.01 2.94
N PRO A 817 -0.97 -16.95 3.75
CA PRO A 817 -0.16 -17.87 4.56
C PRO A 817 0.65 -18.87 3.73
N GLN A 818 0.32 -19.02 2.45
CA GLN A 818 1.03 -19.89 1.52
C GLN A 818 2.38 -19.32 1.08
N ILE A 819 2.53 -17.99 1.14
CA ILE A 819 3.74 -17.30 0.68
C ILE A 819 4.39 -16.43 1.75
N THR A 820 3.77 -16.28 2.91
CA THR A 820 4.27 -15.41 3.97
C THR A 820 4.58 -16.19 5.24
N ASN A 821 5.55 -15.71 6.00
CA ASN A 821 5.84 -16.19 7.34
C ASN A 821 6.31 -15.05 8.24
N LEU A 822 5.47 -14.68 9.19
CA LEU A 822 5.74 -13.64 10.17
C LEU A 822 6.40 -14.22 11.42
N THR A 823 7.60 -13.72 11.74
CA THR A 823 8.37 -14.11 12.93
C THR A 823 8.81 -12.88 13.70
N SER A 824 9.11 -13.06 14.99
CA SER A 824 9.75 -12.03 15.81
C SER A 824 11.24 -12.34 15.92
N LEU A 825 12.10 -11.37 15.60
CA LEU A 825 13.56 -11.51 15.74
C LEU A 825 14.01 -11.38 17.20
N GLY A 826 13.18 -10.75 18.03
CA GLY A 826 13.48 -10.38 19.40
C GLY A 826 12.52 -9.31 19.88
N GLN A 827 12.79 -8.80 21.07
CA GLN A 827 12.04 -7.70 21.67
C GLN A 827 12.95 -6.49 21.85
N SER A 828 12.37 -5.31 21.67
CA SER A 828 12.98 -4.03 22.02
C SER A 828 13.09 -3.87 23.54
N VAL A 829 13.69 -2.76 23.99
CA VAL A 829 13.82 -2.44 25.41
C VAL A 829 12.44 -2.32 26.09
N GLU A 830 11.43 -1.76 25.42
CA GLU A 830 10.05 -1.69 25.93
C GLU A 830 9.20 -2.94 25.58
N PHE A 831 9.84 -4.08 25.35
CA PHE A 831 9.20 -5.38 25.06
C PHE A 831 8.33 -5.43 23.80
N ARG A 832 8.54 -4.52 22.83
CA ARG A 832 7.89 -4.56 21.53
C ARG A 832 8.58 -5.58 20.63
N HIS A 833 7.83 -6.44 19.95
CA HIS A 833 8.37 -7.41 19.02
C HIS A 833 8.97 -6.72 17.79
N ILE A 834 10.20 -7.09 17.46
CA ILE A 834 10.84 -6.68 16.20
C ILE A 834 10.37 -7.67 15.14
N TRP A 835 9.40 -7.25 14.34
CA TRP A 835 8.76 -8.09 13.33
C TRP A 835 9.64 -8.31 12.11
N CYS A 836 9.59 -9.53 11.58
CA CYS A 836 10.26 -9.97 10.37
C CYS A 836 9.27 -10.78 9.53
N LEU A 837 8.95 -10.29 8.34
CA LEU A 837 8.07 -10.97 7.39
C LEU A 837 8.93 -11.58 6.27
N GLU A 838 8.90 -12.90 6.15
CA GLU A 838 9.43 -13.62 4.97
C GLU A 838 8.33 -13.74 3.91
N ILE A 839 8.66 -13.46 2.64
CA ILE A 839 7.82 -13.67 1.47
C ILE A 839 8.57 -14.57 0.48
N SER A 840 8.04 -15.76 0.17
CA SER A 840 8.56 -16.72 -0.82
C SER A 840 7.50 -17.76 -1.21
N ASN A 841 7.71 -18.58 -2.23
CA ASN A 841 6.81 -19.70 -2.55
C ASN A 841 6.78 -20.83 -1.50
N LYS A 842 7.85 -20.96 -0.70
CA LYS A 842 8.02 -21.99 0.33
C LYS A 842 8.63 -21.37 1.59
N PRO A 843 7.85 -20.54 2.31
CA PRO A 843 8.32 -19.96 3.55
C PRO A 843 8.71 -21.07 4.54
N ASN A 844 9.73 -20.84 5.37
CA ASN A 844 10.30 -21.80 6.33
C ASN A 844 11.05 -23.04 5.77
N GLN A 845 11.03 -23.31 4.46
CA GLN A 845 11.90 -24.35 3.88
C GLN A 845 13.26 -23.74 3.52
N SER A 846 14.34 -24.50 3.34
CA SER A 846 15.64 -23.94 2.92
C SER A 846 15.92 -24.33 1.47
N GLU A 847 16.05 -23.34 0.59
CA GLU A 847 16.41 -23.54 -0.82
C GLU A 847 17.74 -22.85 -1.11
N PRO A 848 18.85 -23.60 -1.18
CA PRO A 848 20.19 -23.03 -1.33
C PRO A 848 20.38 -22.21 -2.62
N GLU A 849 19.66 -22.60 -3.68
CA GLU A 849 19.75 -22.04 -5.04
C GLU A 849 19.05 -20.69 -5.17
N GLU A 850 18.12 -20.36 -4.29
CA GLU A 850 17.39 -19.09 -4.30
C GLU A 850 18.17 -17.98 -3.59
N PRO A 851 18.39 -16.81 -4.22
CA PRO A 851 18.95 -15.66 -3.53
C PRO A 851 18.01 -15.18 -2.42
N LYS A 852 18.61 -14.82 -1.28
CA LYS A 852 17.88 -14.15 -0.18
C LYS A 852 18.23 -12.67 -0.17
N ILE A 853 17.21 -11.82 -0.18
CA ILE A 853 17.34 -10.37 -0.05
C ILE A 853 16.64 -9.92 1.23
N ARG A 854 17.24 -8.96 1.94
CA ARG A 854 16.57 -8.32 3.07
C ARG A 854 16.41 -6.82 2.87
N PHE A 855 15.25 -6.33 3.28
CA PHE A 855 14.95 -4.91 3.41
C PHE A 855 14.76 -4.58 4.89
N VAL A 856 15.44 -3.54 5.36
CA VAL A 856 15.41 -3.12 6.76
C VAL A 856 15.08 -1.65 6.83
N ALA A 857 14.14 -1.26 7.68
CA ALA A 857 13.81 0.13 7.93
C ALA A 857 13.66 0.42 9.44
N GLY A 858 13.56 1.71 9.77
CA GLY A 858 13.36 2.15 11.14
C GLY A 858 14.54 1.83 12.05
N ILE A 859 15.79 1.85 11.55
CA ILE A 859 17.00 1.84 12.41
C ILE A 859 16.95 3.09 13.30
N HIS A 860 16.63 4.23 12.68
CA HIS A 860 16.18 5.43 13.36
C HIS A 860 14.65 5.47 13.40
N GLY A 861 14.05 5.49 14.59
CA GLY A 861 12.59 5.49 14.76
C GLY A 861 11.91 6.79 14.31
N ASN A 862 12.65 7.89 14.23
CA ASN A 862 12.21 9.17 13.69
C ASN A 862 12.20 9.25 12.16
N ALA A 863 12.60 8.18 11.46
CA ALA A 863 12.58 8.08 10.00
C ALA A 863 11.54 7.06 9.49
N PRO A 864 10.23 7.23 9.79
CA PRO A 864 9.22 6.21 9.53
C PRO A 864 8.84 6.02 8.05
N VAL A 865 9.32 6.87 7.14
CA VAL A 865 9.05 6.72 5.70
C VAL A 865 9.50 5.34 5.21
N GLY A 866 10.72 4.92 5.57
CA GLY A 866 11.22 3.59 5.22
C GLY A 866 10.31 2.47 5.72
N THR A 867 9.76 2.60 6.93
CA THR A 867 8.80 1.63 7.50
C THR A 867 7.58 1.49 6.62
N GLU A 868 6.94 2.60 6.24
CA GLU A 868 5.73 2.56 5.40
C GLU A 868 6.00 2.06 3.98
N LEU A 869 7.15 2.42 3.39
CA LEU A 869 7.55 1.91 2.07
C LEU A 869 7.72 0.38 2.08
N LEU A 870 8.24 -0.20 3.17
CA LEU A 870 8.38 -1.65 3.30
C LEU A 870 7.06 -2.36 3.56
N LEU A 871 6.14 -1.75 4.31
CA LEU A 871 4.78 -2.29 4.47
C LEU A 871 4.03 -2.28 3.12
N ALA A 872 4.13 -1.17 2.37
CA ALA A 872 3.56 -1.05 1.03
C ALA A 872 4.18 -2.05 0.03
N LEU A 873 5.50 -2.26 0.08
CA LEU A 873 6.17 -3.29 -0.74
C LEU A 873 5.67 -4.69 -0.42
N ALA A 874 5.50 -5.02 0.87
CA ALA A 874 4.97 -6.32 1.29
C ALA A 874 3.54 -6.55 0.78
N GLU A 875 2.66 -5.55 0.94
CA GLU A 875 1.28 -5.58 0.44
C GLU A 875 1.26 -5.70 -1.09
N PHE A 876 2.04 -4.89 -1.80
CA PHE A 876 2.15 -4.91 -3.26
C PHE A 876 2.57 -6.29 -3.80
N LEU A 877 3.58 -6.91 -3.20
CA LEU A 877 4.06 -8.24 -3.59
C LEU A 877 3.00 -9.31 -3.35
N CYS A 878 2.35 -9.29 -2.18
CA CYS A 878 1.33 -10.27 -1.82
C CYS A 878 0.07 -10.14 -2.70
N MET A 879 -0.43 -8.92 -2.89
CA MET A 879 -1.64 -8.65 -3.69
C MET A 879 -1.50 -9.05 -5.15
N ASN A 880 -0.29 -8.98 -5.70
CA ASN A 880 0.00 -9.29 -7.09
C ASN A 880 0.54 -10.72 -7.31
N TYR A 881 0.77 -11.49 -6.24
CA TYR A 881 1.11 -12.91 -6.37
C TYR A 881 -0.03 -13.69 -7.04
N LYS A 882 0.30 -14.50 -8.04
CA LYS A 882 -0.62 -15.19 -8.98
C LYS A 882 -1.48 -14.31 -9.89
N LYS A 883 -1.49 -12.98 -9.70
CA LYS A 883 -2.17 -12.03 -10.61
C LYS A 883 -1.22 -11.52 -11.70
N ASN A 884 0.00 -11.18 -11.30
CA ASN A 884 1.05 -10.74 -12.22
C ASN A 884 2.11 -11.86 -12.35
N ALA A 885 2.30 -12.36 -13.58
CA ALA A 885 3.19 -13.47 -13.85
C ALA A 885 4.66 -13.16 -13.51
N ALA A 886 5.11 -11.93 -13.71
CA ALA A 886 6.48 -11.52 -13.41
C ALA A 886 6.71 -11.44 -11.89
N ILE A 887 5.79 -10.83 -11.13
CA ILE A 887 5.87 -10.78 -9.66
C ILE A 887 5.81 -12.20 -9.06
N THR A 888 4.94 -13.06 -9.59
CA THR A 888 4.84 -14.46 -9.18
C THR A 888 6.16 -15.19 -9.38
N LYS A 889 6.77 -15.06 -10.57
CA LYS A 889 8.07 -15.66 -10.87
C LYS A 889 9.20 -15.10 -9.99
N LEU A 890 9.18 -13.80 -9.66
CA LEU A 890 10.14 -13.20 -8.72
C LEU A 890 9.99 -13.79 -7.31
N ILE A 891 8.77 -13.89 -6.78
CA ILE A 891 8.49 -14.48 -5.45
C ILE A 891 8.84 -15.98 -5.43
N ASP A 892 8.59 -16.69 -6.53
CA ASP A 892 8.88 -18.12 -6.65
C ASP A 892 10.38 -18.45 -6.74
N ARG A 893 11.23 -17.45 -6.99
CA ARG A 893 12.68 -17.63 -7.14
C ARG A 893 13.49 -16.82 -6.14
N THR A 894 12.85 -16.08 -5.23
CA THR A 894 13.51 -15.17 -4.28
C THR A 894 12.95 -15.36 -2.88
N ARG A 895 13.84 -15.26 -1.89
CA ARG A 895 13.42 -15.14 -0.50
C ARG A 895 13.56 -13.71 -0.05
N ILE A 896 12.42 -13.05 0.12
CA ILE A 896 12.34 -11.63 0.45
C ILE A 896 12.06 -11.53 1.94
N VAL A 897 12.96 -10.89 2.69
CA VAL A 897 12.82 -10.68 4.13
C VAL A 897 12.63 -9.20 4.41
N ILE A 898 11.55 -8.83 5.08
CA ILE A 898 11.19 -7.45 5.39
C ILE A 898 11.19 -7.23 6.91
N VAL A 899 12.03 -6.30 7.37
CA VAL A 899 12.09 -5.83 8.76
C VAL A 899 11.67 -4.35 8.76
N PRO A 900 10.37 -4.04 8.99
CA PRO A 900 9.86 -2.70 8.76
C PRO A 900 10.24 -1.70 9.85
N SER A 901 10.55 -2.15 11.08
CA SER A 901 10.94 -1.26 12.18
C SER A 901 11.91 -1.96 13.13
N LEU A 902 13.20 -1.63 13.05
CA LEU A 902 14.22 -2.14 13.97
C LEU A 902 14.17 -1.45 15.35
N ASN A 903 13.85 -0.16 15.39
CA ASN A 903 13.70 0.67 16.59
C ASN A 903 12.22 1.05 16.81
N PRO A 904 11.33 0.10 17.16
CA PRO A 904 9.93 0.40 17.42
C PRO A 904 9.75 1.35 18.62
N ASP A 905 10.69 1.40 19.56
CA ASP A 905 10.60 2.26 20.74
C ASP A 905 10.85 3.73 20.38
N GLY A 906 11.90 4.01 19.59
CA GLY A 906 12.15 5.33 19.05
C GLY A 906 11.00 5.82 18.16
N ARG A 907 10.35 4.89 17.43
CA ARG A 907 9.21 5.23 16.56
C ARG A 907 8.00 5.74 17.33
N GLU A 908 7.70 5.19 18.51
CA GLU A 908 6.52 5.58 19.31
C GLU A 908 6.66 6.96 19.96
N VAL A 909 7.89 7.44 20.19
CA VAL A 909 8.14 8.78 20.72
C VAL A 909 8.34 9.84 19.63
N ALA A 910 8.59 9.43 18.39
CA ALA A 910 8.76 10.32 17.26
C ALA A 910 7.42 10.99 16.86
N GLN A 911 7.49 12.24 16.40
CA GLN A 911 6.31 13.04 16.07
C GLN A 911 6.26 13.40 14.58
N GLU A 912 5.06 13.28 14.01
CA GLU A 912 4.77 13.67 12.62
C GLU A 912 5.10 15.15 12.39
N ARG A 913 5.52 15.48 11.16
CA ARG A 913 5.97 16.82 10.74
C ARG A 913 7.30 17.25 11.38
N GLY A 914 7.97 16.37 12.12
CA GLY A 914 9.28 16.59 12.72
C GLY A 914 10.45 16.44 11.74
N CYS A 915 10.51 17.25 10.67
CA CYS A 915 11.50 17.05 9.59
C CYS A 915 12.97 17.11 9.99
N THR A 916 13.31 17.82 11.06
CA THR A 916 14.68 17.95 11.60
C THR A 916 14.79 17.45 13.05
N SER A 917 13.73 16.84 13.57
CA SER A 917 13.67 16.38 14.95
C SER A 917 14.56 15.17 15.17
N LYS A 918 15.31 15.16 16.27
CA LYS A 918 16.08 13.99 16.74
C LYS A 918 15.29 13.11 17.71
N VAL A 919 14.08 13.52 18.09
CA VAL A 919 13.22 12.75 18.99
C VAL A 919 12.82 11.45 18.29
N GLY A 920 13.19 10.32 18.88
CA GLY A 920 12.98 8.98 18.30
C GLY A 920 14.12 8.46 17.42
N GLN A 921 15.20 9.23 17.23
CA GLN A 921 16.38 8.75 16.51
C GLN A 921 17.07 7.60 17.25
N THR A 922 17.26 7.77 18.57
CA THR A 922 17.80 6.75 19.46
C THR A 922 16.71 5.81 19.97
N ASN A 923 17.09 4.65 20.51
CA ASN A 923 16.17 3.84 21.31
C ASN A 923 15.86 4.49 22.66
N ILE A 924 15.05 3.85 23.50
CA ILE A 924 14.61 4.39 24.80
C ILE A 924 15.76 4.57 25.82
N HIS A 925 16.87 3.85 25.68
CA HIS A 925 18.09 4.06 26.47
C HIS A 925 18.94 5.24 25.97
N GLY A 926 18.50 5.95 24.93
CA GLY A 926 19.25 7.05 24.32
C GLY A 926 20.42 6.58 23.46
N LYS A 927 20.46 5.30 23.06
CA LYS A 927 21.49 4.73 22.20
C LYS A 927 21.05 4.80 20.73
N ASP A 928 21.91 5.34 19.88
CA ASP A 928 21.75 5.27 18.43
C ASP A 928 22.13 3.86 17.95
N LEU A 929 21.14 3.12 17.42
CA LEU A 929 21.31 1.73 17.00
C LEU A 929 22.30 1.60 15.86
N ASP A 930 22.44 2.59 14.97
CA ASP A 930 23.43 2.56 13.88
C ASP A 930 24.86 2.86 14.36
N THR A 931 25.08 2.97 15.67
CA THR A 931 26.42 3.06 16.27
C THR A 931 26.73 1.89 17.22
N ASP A 932 25.83 0.90 17.29
CA ASP A 932 25.87 -0.15 18.31
C ASP A 932 26.39 -1.51 17.81
N PHE A 933 26.60 -1.68 16.49
CA PHE A 933 26.96 -2.98 15.92
C PHE A 933 28.38 -3.45 16.28
N THR A 934 29.26 -2.57 16.77
CA THR A 934 30.60 -2.92 17.26
C THR A 934 30.71 -3.10 18.78
N SER A 935 29.62 -2.85 19.53
CA SER A 935 29.57 -3.07 20.99
C SER A 935 29.77 -4.56 21.32
N LYS A 936 30.46 -4.89 22.42
CA LYS A 936 30.75 -6.28 22.80
C LYS A 936 29.51 -6.94 23.42
N ALA A 937 29.32 -8.22 23.15
CA ALA A 937 28.37 -9.05 23.90
C ALA A 937 29.01 -9.40 25.25
N GLY A 938 28.55 -8.80 26.36
CA GLY A 938 29.20 -8.97 27.67
C GLY A 938 28.25 -9.04 28.85
N ASN A 939 28.39 -10.13 29.63
CA ASN A 939 27.88 -10.33 31.00
C ASN A 939 28.93 -9.86 32.04
N SER A 940 29.52 -8.67 31.86
CA SER A 940 30.53 -8.16 32.79
C SER A 940 30.24 -6.70 33.11
N SER A 941 30.00 -6.41 34.37
CA SER A 941 29.71 -5.07 34.89
C SER A 941 30.86 -4.10 34.62
N GLY A 942 30.69 -3.22 33.62
CA GLY A 942 31.58 -2.09 33.37
C GLY A 942 31.78 -1.66 31.90
N ASP A 943 31.40 -2.46 30.89
CA ASP A 943 31.61 -2.17 29.46
C ASP A 943 30.28 -1.99 28.67
N LEU A 944 30.32 -1.24 27.55
CA LEU A 944 29.20 -0.96 26.62
C LEU A 944 28.48 -2.25 26.15
N VAL A 945 27.33 -2.53 26.75
CA VAL A 945 26.45 -3.67 26.40
C VAL A 945 25.64 -3.31 25.14
N ARG A 946 25.57 -4.24 24.19
CA ARG A 946 24.76 -4.11 22.96
C ARG A 946 23.26 -4.08 23.27
N GLU A 947 22.53 -3.20 22.59
CA GLU A 947 21.08 -3.04 22.76
C GLU A 947 20.30 -4.28 22.27
N PRO A 948 19.14 -4.60 22.88
CA PRO A 948 18.30 -5.73 22.49
C PRO A 948 17.95 -5.76 21.00
N GLU A 949 17.67 -4.59 20.41
CA GLU A 949 17.29 -4.43 19.01
C GLU A 949 18.44 -4.82 18.07
N THR A 950 19.62 -4.24 18.30
CA THR A 950 20.85 -4.53 17.56
C THR A 950 21.21 -6.02 17.66
N ARG A 951 21.07 -6.59 18.86
CA ARG A 951 21.34 -8.01 19.09
C ARG A 951 20.39 -8.92 18.31
N ALA A 952 19.09 -8.58 18.29
CA ALA A 952 18.07 -9.35 17.60
C ALA A 952 18.38 -9.52 16.11
N ILE A 953 18.74 -8.44 15.41
CA ILE A 953 19.07 -8.50 13.98
C ILE A 953 20.42 -9.17 13.69
N ILE A 954 21.42 -8.97 14.55
CA ILE A 954 22.74 -9.61 14.39
C ILE A 954 22.62 -11.13 14.49
N GLU A 955 22.00 -11.64 15.55
CA GLU A 955 21.92 -13.08 15.84
C GLU A 955 20.98 -13.80 14.89
N ASN A 956 19.83 -13.18 14.55
CA ASN A 956 18.79 -13.87 13.79
C ASN A 956 18.84 -13.65 12.29
N LEU A 957 19.56 -12.63 11.78
CA LEU A 957 19.66 -12.35 10.34
C LEU A 957 21.10 -12.22 9.85
N ILE A 958 21.93 -11.33 10.42
CA ILE A 958 23.24 -11.00 9.82
C ILE A 958 24.24 -12.14 9.94
N LEU A 959 24.42 -12.72 11.13
CA LEU A 959 25.40 -13.79 11.36
C LEU A 959 25.02 -15.14 10.76
N LYS A 960 23.79 -15.29 10.24
CA LYS A 960 23.40 -16.48 9.47
C LYS A 960 24.13 -16.57 8.12
N GLN A 961 24.73 -15.47 7.63
CA GLN A 961 25.52 -15.43 6.38
C GLN A 961 24.78 -15.98 5.15
N ASP A 962 23.47 -15.73 5.11
CA ASP A 962 22.54 -16.37 4.18
C ASP A 962 21.97 -15.40 3.12
N PHE A 963 22.30 -14.11 3.22
CA PHE A 963 21.77 -13.04 2.38
C PHE A 963 22.74 -12.66 1.26
N SER A 964 22.20 -12.46 0.05
CA SER A 964 22.94 -12.00 -1.13
C SER A 964 22.95 -10.47 -1.26
N LEU A 965 21.93 -9.79 -0.73
CA LEU A 965 21.80 -8.33 -0.75
C LEU A 965 21.00 -7.85 0.47
N SER A 966 21.40 -6.71 1.02
CA SER A 966 20.69 -5.98 2.07
C SER A 966 20.47 -4.53 1.66
N VAL A 967 19.26 -4.02 1.85
CA VAL A 967 18.90 -2.62 1.57
C VAL A 967 18.28 -2.02 2.83
N ALA A 968 18.97 -1.06 3.42
CA ALA A 968 18.48 -0.32 4.57
C ALA A 968 17.82 1.00 4.12
N LEU A 969 16.65 1.33 4.65
CA LEU A 969 15.93 2.58 4.37
C LEU A 969 15.94 3.50 5.59
N ASP A 970 16.32 4.75 5.36
CA ASP A 970 16.39 5.84 6.35
C ASP A 970 15.84 7.16 5.75
N GLY A 971 15.90 8.26 6.49
CA GLY A 971 15.36 9.57 6.09
C GLY A 971 16.27 10.76 6.43
N GLY A 972 15.82 11.98 6.09
CA GLY A 972 16.53 13.24 6.36
C GLY A 972 17.47 13.72 5.25
N SER A 973 17.51 13.02 4.11
CA SER A 973 18.12 13.43 2.84
C SER A 973 17.58 12.56 1.69
N LEU A 974 18.03 12.81 0.47
CA LEU A 974 17.68 12.04 -0.73
C LEU A 974 18.94 11.59 -1.48
N LEU A 975 19.48 10.44 -1.09
CA LEU A 975 20.73 9.87 -1.63
C LEU A 975 20.86 8.39 -1.23
N VAL A 976 21.83 7.68 -1.83
CA VAL A 976 22.24 6.34 -1.40
C VAL A 976 23.69 6.34 -0.94
N THR A 977 23.94 5.74 0.23
CA THR A 977 25.30 5.51 0.72
C THR A 977 25.71 4.06 0.53
N TYR A 978 26.95 3.87 0.08
CA TYR A 978 27.60 2.57 0.07
C TYR A 978 28.72 2.51 1.14
N PRO A 979 29.06 1.31 1.67
CA PRO A 979 30.06 1.15 2.72
C PRO A 979 31.45 1.64 2.29
N TYR A 980 32.34 2.01 3.22
CA TYR A 980 32.18 1.98 4.67
C TYR A 980 31.84 3.36 5.25
N ASP A 981 31.10 3.38 6.37
CA ASP A 981 30.90 4.56 7.24
C ASP A 981 32.17 4.88 8.04
N LYS A 982 33.01 3.87 8.28
CA LYS A 982 34.33 4.05 8.90
C LYS A 982 35.33 4.81 8.02
N PRO A 983 36.06 5.82 8.56
CA PRO A 983 36.86 6.76 7.76
C PRO A 983 38.19 6.23 7.19
N VAL A 984 38.75 5.11 7.69
CA VAL A 984 40.14 4.68 7.38
C VAL A 984 40.22 3.34 6.62
N GLN A 985 39.09 2.74 6.23
CA GLN A 985 39.09 1.41 5.61
C GLN A 985 39.07 1.50 4.08
N THR A 986 39.86 0.66 3.39
CA THR A 986 39.75 0.45 1.94
C THR A 986 38.48 -0.34 1.65
N VAL A 987 37.65 0.16 0.72
CA VAL A 987 36.39 -0.51 0.35
C VAL A 987 36.71 -1.71 -0.54
N GLU A 988 36.70 -2.91 0.04
CA GLU A 988 36.71 -4.15 -0.74
C GLU A 988 35.45 -4.20 -1.61
N ASN A 989 35.59 -4.60 -2.88
CA ASN A 989 34.48 -4.66 -3.85
C ASN A 989 33.74 -3.33 -4.08
N LYS A 990 34.47 -2.21 -4.03
CA LYS A 990 33.92 -0.86 -4.24
C LYS A 990 33.03 -0.75 -5.47
N GLU A 991 33.46 -1.31 -6.60
CA GLU A 991 32.73 -1.21 -7.88
C GLU A 991 31.32 -1.80 -7.76
N THR A 992 31.16 -2.97 -7.13
CA THR A 992 29.85 -3.60 -6.94
C THR A 992 28.98 -2.81 -5.96
N LEU A 993 29.54 -2.37 -4.83
CA LEU A 993 28.79 -1.62 -3.83
C LEU A 993 28.31 -0.26 -4.39
N GLN A 994 29.16 0.41 -5.16
CA GLN A 994 28.82 1.64 -5.85
C GLN A 994 27.78 1.39 -6.96
N HIS A 995 27.91 0.30 -7.73
CA HIS A 995 26.93 -0.11 -8.74
C HIS A 995 25.54 -0.33 -8.13
N LEU A 996 25.44 -1.06 -7.02
CA LEU A 996 24.17 -1.30 -6.32
C LEU A 996 23.52 0.02 -5.85
N ALA A 997 24.32 0.93 -5.28
CA ALA A 997 23.84 2.25 -4.87
C ALA A 997 23.37 3.09 -6.08
N SER A 998 24.14 3.08 -7.18
CA SER A 998 23.78 3.78 -8.42
C SER A 998 22.55 3.18 -9.09
N LEU A 999 22.34 1.87 -8.99
CA LEU A 999 21.15 1.21 -9.54
C LEU A 999 19.88 1.65 -8.80
N TYR A 1000 19.92 1.77 -7.48
CA TYR A 1000 18.79 2.31 -6.72
C TYR A 1000 18.53 3.78 -7.10
N ALA A 1001 19.58 4.62 -7.08
CA ALA A 1001 19.47 6.06 -7.35
C ALA A 1001 18.99 6.37 -8.78
N SER A 1002 19.47 5.63 -9.79
CA SER A 1002 19.09 5.80 -11.20
C SER A 1002 17.66 5.38 -11.52
N ASN A 1003 17.08 4.47 -10.74
CA ASN A 1003 15.68 4.08 -10.86
C ASN A 1003 14.73 5.02 -10.10
N HIS A 1004 15.27 5.92 -9.27
CA HIS A 1004 14.50 6.94 -8.56
C HIS A 1004 14.36 8.20 -9.44
N PRO A 1005 13.18 8.85 -9.50
CA PRO A 1005 12.93 9.99 -10.41
C PRO A 1005 13.90 11.16 -10.27
N SER A 1006 14.27 11.52 -9.04
CA SER A 1006 15.10 12.71 -8.75
C SER A 1006 16.45 12.43 -8.10
N MET A 1007 16.65 11.28 -7.43
CA MET A 1007 17.85 11.02 -6.62
C MET A 1007 19.14 11.06 -7.46
N HIS A 1008 19.12 10.49 -8.67
CA HIS A 1008 20.27 10.46 -9.57
C HIS A 1008 20.73 11.84 -10.08
N LEU A 1009 19.88 12.87 -9.99
CA LEU A 1009 20.22 14.24 -10.39
C LEU A 1009 21.30 14.84 -9.46
N GLY A 1010 21.43 14.29 -8.24
CA GLY A 1010 22.47 14.70 -7.29
C GLY A 1010 22.26 16.06 -6.64
N GLN A 1011 21.10 16.68 -6.85
CA GLN A 1011 20.69 17.93 -6.21
C GLN A 1011 19.37 17.69 -5.48
N PRO A 1012 19.42 17.20 -4.23
CA PRO A 1012 18.23 16.71 -3.54
C PRO A 1012 17.24 17.83 -3.16
N GLY A 1013 17.63 19.11 -3.24
CA GLY A 1013 16.74 20.26 -3.03
C GLY A 1013 16.16 20.34 -1.61
N CYS A 1014 16.76 19.65 -0.63
CA CYS A 1014 16.22 19.56 0.72
C CYS A 1014 16.22 20.93 1.43
N PRO A 1015 15.11 21.33 2.09
CA PRO A 1015 15.03 22.58 2.84
C PRO A 1015 16.15 22.65 3.90
N ASN A 1016 16.90 23.75 3.92
CA ASN A 1016 18.10 24.00 4.78
C ASN A 1016 19.39 23.26 4.39
N LYS A 1017 19.42 22.54 3.27
CA LYS A 1017 20.58 21.82 2.74
C LYS A 1017 20.74 22.05 1.22
N SER A 1018 20.44 23.26 0.75
CA SER A 1018 20.43 23.63 -0.67
C SER A 1018 21.79 23.53 -1.37
N ASP A 1019 22.88 23.48 -0.60
CA ASP A 1019 24.26 23.43 -1.11
C ASP A 1019 24.78 21.99 -1.29
N GLU A 1020 23.98 20.96 -0.97
CA GLU A 1020 24.36 19.56 -1.16
C GLU A 1020 24.38 19.20 -2.65
N ASN A 1021 25.57 18.93 -3.19
CA ASN A 1021 25.77 18.41 -4.54
C ASN A 1021 26.42 17.02 -4.45
N ILE A 1022 25.65 15.98 -4.75
CA ILE A 1022 26.03 14.58 -4.61
C ILE A 1022 25.93 13.92 -6.00
N PRO A 1023 27.00 13.94 -6.81
CA PRO A 1023 26.95 13.47 -8.19
C PRO A 1023 26.35 12.06 -8.31
N GLY A 1024 25.30 11.92 -9.12
CA GLY A 1024 24.61 10.64 -9.32
C GLY A 1024 23.77 10.16 -8.14
N GLY A 1025 23.58 10.98 -7.09
CA GLY A 1025 22.83 10.62 -5.89
C GLY A 1025 23.51 9.59 -5.00
N VAL A 1026 24.79 9.32 -5.22
CA VAL A 1026 25.54 8.24 -4.55
C VAL A 1026 26.80 8.78 -3.92
N ILE A 1027 27.03 8.41 -2.65
CA ILE A 1027 28.22 8.83 -1.90
C ILE A 1027 28.71 7.69 -1.00
N ARG A 1028 29.99 7.73 -0.60
CA ARG A 1028 30.48 6.81 0.41
C ARG A 1028 29.94 7.20 1.78
N GLY A 1029 29.56 6.21 2.58
CA GLY A 1029 29.07 6.40 3.94
C GLY A 1029 29.92 7.33 4.81
N ALA A 1030 31.25 7.10 4.84
CA ALA A 1030 32.19 7.92 5.60
C ALA A 1030 32.27 9.39 5.15
N GLU A 1031 31.94 9.69 3.89
CA GLU A 1031 31.91 11.05 3.35
C GLU A 1031 30.61 11.78 3.70
N TRP A 1032 29.55 11.03 4.01
CA TRP A 1032 28.26 11.55 4.45
C TRP A 1032 28.21 11.76 5.97
N HIS A 1033 28.26 10.67 6.74
CA HIS A 1033 28.27 10.68 8.19
C HIS A 1033 29.22 9.60 8.71
N SER A 1034 30.49 9.97 8.92
CA SER A 1034 31.49 9.02 9.43
C SER A 1034 31.25 8.68 10.90
N HIS A 1035 30.94 7.42 11.19
CA HIS A 1035 30.92 6.85 12.55
C HIS A 1035 31.39 5.39 12.55
N LEU A 1036 31.53 4.82 13.75
CA LEU A 1036 31.82 3.40 13.95
C LEU A 1036 30.55 2.68 14.37
N GLY A 1037 30.45 1.40 14.03
CA GLY A 1037 29.38 0.54 14.53
C GLY A 1037 28.08 0.58 13.75
N SER A 1038 28.11 0.91 12.45
CA SER A 1038 26.93 0.87 11.58
C SER A 1038 26.51 -0.54 11.19
N MET A 1039 25.21 -0.71 10.94
CA MET A 1039 24.67 -1.97 10.42
C MET A 1039 25.30 -2.32 9.08
N LYS A 1040 25.45 -1.31 8.22
CA LYS A 1040 26.02 -1.40 6.88
C LYS A 1040 27.43 -1.97 6.89
N ASP A 1041 28.30 -1.39 7.72
CA ASP A 1041 29.69 -1.83 7.86
C ASP A 1041 29.76 -3.25 8.45
N PHE A 1042 28.90 -3.56 9.42
CA PHE A 1042 28.85 -4.88 10.06
C PHE A 1042 28.35 -5.98 9.12
N SER A 1043 27.33 -5.69 8.30
CA SER A 1043 26.79 -6.62 7.30
C SER A 1043 27.84 -7.04 6.28
N VAL A 1044 28.61 -6.08 5.76
CA VAL A 1044 29.66 -6.38 4.78
C VAL A 1044 30.82 -7.14 5.42
N THR A 1045 31.27 -6.71 6.60
CA THR A 1045 32.46 -7.27 7.27
C THR A 1045 32.22 -8.67 7.82
N PHE A 1046 31.10 -8.88 8.51
CA PHE A 1046 30.83 -10.11 9.28
C PHE A 1046 29.70 -10.95 8.68
N GLY A 1047 28.73 -10.32 8.03
CA GLY A 1047 27.64 -11.02 7.32
C GLY A 1047 28.01 -11.48 5.92
N HIS A 1048 29.14 -11.01 5.35
CA HIS A 1048 29.54 -11.22 3.95
C HIS A 1048 28.43 -10.85 2.94
N CYS A 1049 27.57 -9.89 3.31
CA CYS A 1049 26.41 -9.46 2.52
C CYS A 1049 26.59 -7.98 2.14
N PRO A 1050 26.64 -7.64 0.84
CA PRO A 1050 26.55 -6.26 0.38
C PRO A 1050 25.35 -5.55 1.00
N GLU A 1051 25.57 -4.38 1.60
CA GLU A 1051 24.51 -3.56 2.16
C GLU A 1051 24.65 -2.10 1.71
N ILE A 1052 23.53 -1.49 1.30
CA ILE A 1052 23.45 -0.06 1.00
C ILE A 1052 22.41 0.60 1.92
N THR A 1053 22.61 1.88 2.25
CA THR A 1053 21.63 2.67 3.01
C THR A 1053 21.04 3.73 2.09
N VAL A 1054 19.74 3.70 1.90
CA VAL A 1054 18.96 4.61 1.07
C VAL A 1054 18.27 5.63 1.97
N TYR A 1055 18.54 6.91 1.74
CA TYR A 1055 17.82 8.01 2.36
C TYR A 1055 16.65 8.40 1.46
N THR A 1056 15.43 8.09 1.91
CA THR A 1056 14.21 8.03 1.10
C THR A 1056 13.48 9.37 0.97
N SER A 1057 13.77 10.34 1.83
CA SER A 1057 13.04 11.60 1.95
C SER A 1057 13.91 12.68 2.60
N CYS A 1058 13.84 13.91 2.08
CA CYS A 1058 14.48 15.09 2.66
C CYS A 1058 14.06 15.39 4.11
N CYS A 1059 12.86 14.95 4.50
CA CYS A 1059 12.31 15.12 5.83
C CYS A 1059 12.40 13.78 6.59
N TYR A 1060 12.87 13.79 7.85
CA TYR A 1060 12.87 12.58 8.68
C TYR A 1060 11.45 12.03 8.88
N PHE A 1061 10.51 12.88 9.28
CA PHE A 1061 9.12 12.52 9.53
C PHE A 1061 8.15 13.48 8.80
N PRO A 1062 7.92 13.28 7.48
CA PRO A 1062 7.02 14.13 6.69
C PRO A 1062 5.56 13.93 7.08
N SER A 1063 4.66 14.78 6.57
CA SER A 1063 3.22 14.59 6.79
C SER A 1063 2.72 13.33 6.09
N ALA A 1064 1.72 12.65 6.65
CA ALA A 1064 1.19 11.41 6.11
C ALA A 1064 0.66 11.55 4.66
N GLY A 1065 0.19 12.74 4.28
CA GLY A 1065 -0.27 13.04 2.92
C GLY A 1065 0.82 12.95 1.84
N GLN A 1066 2.10 12.92 2.22
CA GLN A 1066 3.24 12.77 1.28
C GLN A 1066 3.63 11.31 1.04
N LEU A 1067 3.08 10.35 1.81
CA LEU A 1067 3.41 8.93 1.67
C LEU A 1067 3.07 8.34 0.29
N PRO A 1068 1.93 8.69 -0.36
CA PRO A 1068 1.63 8.16 -1.69
C PRO A 1068 2.65 8.58 -2.76
N SER A 1069 3.12 9.84 -2.73
CA SER A 1069 4.14 10.31 -3.66
C SER A 1069 5.50 9.66 -3.39
N LEU A 1070 5.89 9.56 -2.11
CA LEU A 1070 7.13 8.89 -1.70
C LEU A 1070 7.15 7.41 -2.10
N TRP A 1071 6.00 6.73 -2.00
CA TRP A 1071 5.83 5.36 -2.50
C TRP A 1071 5.99 5.29 -4.02
N ALA A 1072 5.30 6.15 -4.77
CA ALA A 1072 5.41 6.18 -6.23
C ALA A 1072 6.86 6.42 -6.70
N GLU A 1073 7.59 7.30 -6.03
CA GLU A 1073 9.00 7.62 -6.33
C GLU A 1073 9.97 6.47 -6.02
N ASN A 1074 9.76 5.72 -4.94
CA ASN A 1074 10.68 4.67 -4.48
C ASN A 1074 10.33 3.26 -4.97
N LYS A 1075 9.08 3.00 -5.37
CA LYS A 1075 8.58 1.68 -5.78
C LYS A 1075 9.44 1.03 -6.86
N LYS A 1076 9.78 1.78 -7.92
CA LYS A 1076 10.62 1.29 -9.02
C LYS A 1076 12.03 0.90 -8.55
N SER A 1077 12.63 1.71 -7.68
CA SER A 1077 13.96 1.44 -7.10
C SER A 1077 13.96 0.23 -6.16
N LEU A 1078 12.89 0.00 -5.39
CA LEU A 1078 12.76 -1.20 -4.56
C LEU A 1078 12.65 -2.48 -5.40
N LEU A 1079 11.83 -2.44 -6.46
CA LEU A 1079 11.69 -3.57 -7.40
C LEU A 1079 12.99 -3.83 -8.19
N SER A 1080 13.78 -2.80 -8.50
CA SER A 1080 15.07 -2.99 -9.19
C SER A 1080 16.05 -3.80 -8.35
N MET A 1081 16.04 -3.66 -7.02
CA MET A 1081 16.86 -4.47 -6.11
C MET A 1081 16.42 -5.95 -6.10
N LEU A 1082 15.12 -6.23 -6.23
CA LEU A 1082 14.60 -7.60 -6.37
C LEU A 1082 15.03 -8.24 -7.69
N VAL A 1083 15.16 -7.47 -8.77
CA VAL A 1083 15.68 -7.98 -10.05
C VAL A 1083 17.20 -8.17 -9.99
N GLU A 1084 17.92 -7.22 -9.40
CA GLU A 1084 19.38 -7.26 -9.33
C GLU A 1084 19.91 -8.42 -8.51
N VAL A 1085 19.18 -8.87 -7.47
CA VAL A 1085 19.59 -10.00 -6.65
C VAL A 1085 19.68 -11.33 -7.42
N HIS A 1086 19.15 -11.41 -8.65
CA HIS A 1086 19.31 -12.58 -9.51
C HIS A 1086 20.48 -12.50 -10.48
N LYS A 1087 21.16 -11.35 -10.58
CA LYS A 1087 22.28 -11.13 -11.48
C LYS A 1087 23.61 -11.48 -10.82
N GLY A 1088 24.73 -11.14 -11.46
CA GLY A 1088 26.06 -11.48 -10.97
C GLY A 1088 26.46 -12.90 -11.36
N VAL A 1089 27.15 -13.60 -10.46
CA VAL A 1089 27.73 -14.92 -10.73
C VAL A 1089 27.15 -15.96 -9.79
N HIS A 1090 26.49 -16.97 -10.36
CA HIS A 1090 26.04 -18.16 -9.63
C HIS A 1090 26.62 -19.43 -10.23
N GLY A 1091 26.71 -20.49 -9.42
CA GLY A 1091 27.38 -21.69 -9.89
C GLY A 1091 27.39 -22.85 -8.91
N PHE A 1092 27.90 -23.99 -9.39
CA PHE A 1092 28.11 -25.18 -8.58
C PHE A 1092 29.58 -25.59 -8.60
N VAL A 1093 30.04 -26.07 -7.45
CA VAL A 1093 31.36 -26.66 -7.26
C VAL A 1093 31.22 -28.16 -7.03
N ARG A 1094 31.82 -28.95 -7.91
CA ARG A 1094 31.76 -30.43 -7.88
C ARG A 1094 33.15 -31.01 -8.05
N ASP A 1095 33.38 -32.22 -7.57
CA ASP A 1095 34.59 -32.97 -7.94
C ASP A 1095 34.44 -33.70 -9.29
N LYS A 1096 35.52 -34.29 -9.79
CA LYS A 1096 35.51 -35.13 -11.01
C LYS A 1096 34.54 -36.31 -10.99
N SER A 1097 34.06 -36.75 -9.82
CA SER A 1097 33.04 -37.80 -9.70
C SER A 1097 31.61 -37.26 -9.75
N GLY A 1098 31.45 -35.93 -9.86
CA GLY A 1098 30.17 -35.24 -9.86
C GLY A 1098 29.63 -34.97 -8.46
N LYS A 1099 30.39 -35.26 -7.39
CA LYS A 1099 29.96 -35.04 -6.01
C LYS A 1099 30.11 -33.55 -5.66
N PRO A 1100 29.10 -32.92 -5.04
CA PRO A 1100 29.19 -31.52 -4.64
C PRO A 1100 30.24 -31.31 -3.54
N VAL A 1101 31.00 -30.22 -3.67
CA VAL A 1101 32.03 -29.81 -2.69
C VAL A 1101 31.50 -28.63 -1.91
N SER A 1102 30.93 -28.89 -0.73
CA SER A 1102 30.46 -27.86 0.22
C SER A 1102 31.64 -27.19 0.95
N LYS A 1103 31.47 -25.93 1.38
CA LYS A 1103 32.48 -25.13 2.11
C LYS A 1103 33.77 -24.86 1.32
N ALA A 1104 33.77 -25.05 0.01
CA ALA A 1104 34.80 -24.52 -0.86
C ALA A 1104 34.83 -22.98 -0.79
N ILE A 1105 36.02 -22.40 -0.75
CA ILE A 1105 36.27 -20.96 -0.71
C ILE A 1105 36.38 -20.47 -2.15
N ILE A 1106 35.50 -19.56 -2.55
CA ILE A 1106 35.57 -18.90 -3.85
C ILE A 1106 36.02 -17.46 -3.63
N VAL A 1107 37.16 -17.11 -4.22
CA VAL A 1107 37.78 -15.79 -4.11
C VAL A 1107 37.68 -15.06 -5.45
N PHE A 1108 37.05 -13.89 -5.46
CA PHE A 1108 36.94 -13.05 -6.65
C PHE A 1108 37.93 -11.87 -6.58
N ASN A 1109 38.74 -11.68 -7.62
CA ASN A 1109 39.69 -10.57 -7.78
C ASN A 1109 40.52 -10.27 -6.51
N GLU A 1110 40.96 -11.33 -5.79
CA GLU A 1110 41.74 -11.26 -4.53
C GLU A 1110 41.03 -10.61 -3.32
N GLY A 1111 39.76 -10.18 -3.44
CA GLY A 1111 39.01 -9.47 -2.40
C GLY A 1111 37.82 -10.26 -1.82
N VAL A 1112 36.75 -10.46 -2.60
CA VAL A 1112 35.49 -11.06 -2.11
C VAL A 1112 35.68 -12.55 -1.89
N LYS A 1113 35.43 -13.01 -0.66
CA LYS A 1113 35.48 -14.43 -0.28
C LYS A 1113 34.09 -14.91 0.10
N LEU A 1114 33.65 -15.99 -0.54
CA LEU A 1114 32.41 -16.68 -0.18
C LEU A 1114 32.65 -18.17 -0.03
N TYR A 1115 31.74 -18.82 0.69
CA TYR A 1115 31.75 -20.26 0.91
C TYR A 1115 30.58 -20.88 0.15
N THR A 1116 30.83 -22.02 -0.49
CA THR A 1116 29.75 -22.81 -1.09
C THR A 1116 28.83 -23.40 -0.03
N LYS A 1117 27.52 -23.33 -0.29
CA LYS A 1117 26.45 -23.90 0.55
C LYS A 1117 26.46 -25.43 0.47
N GLU A 1118 25.57 -26.07 1.24
CA GLU A 1118 25.27 -27.50 1.06
C GLU A 1118 24.84 -27.77 -0.39
N GLY A 1119 25.39 -28.81 -1.02
CA GLY A 1119 25.21 -29.05 -2.46
C GLY A 1119 26.21 -28.33 -3.37
N GLY A 1120 27.17 -27.57 -2.82
CA GLY A 1120 28.25 -26.94 -3.59
C GLY A 1120 27.84 -25.69 -4.37
N TYR A 1121 26.63 -25.17 -4.14
CA TYR A 1121 26.11 -23.97 -4.79
C TYR A 1121 26.73 -22.69 -4.21
N PHE A 1122 26.94 -21.69 -5.05
CA PHE A 1122 27.29 -20.34 -4.64
C PHE A 1122 26.63 -19.28 -5.52
N HIS A 1123 26.43 -18.09 -4.95
CA HIS A 1123 25.88 -16.93 -5.63
C HIS A 1123 26.51 -15.65 -5.06
N VAL A 1124 26.96 -14.76 -5.95
CA VAL A 1124 27.57 -13.47 -5.57
C VAL A 1124 27.20 -12.38 -6.56
N LEU A 1125 26.86 -11.21 -6.04
CA LEU A 1125 26.66 -10.00 -6.83
C LEU A 1125 28.00 -9.36 -7.16
N LEU A 1126 28.20 -9.02 -8.44
CA LEU A 1126 29.38 -8.35 -8.95
C LEU A 1126 28.95 -7.29 -9.96
N ALA A 1127 29.68 -6.17 -10.01
CA ALA A 1127 29.50 -5.16 -11.05
C ALA A 1127 29.69 -5.76 -12.46
N PRO A 1128 29.08 -5.18 -13.50
CA PRO A 1128 29.35 -5.59 -14.88
C PRO A 1128 30.83 -5.46 -15.23
N GLY A 1129 31.45 -6.51 -15.75
CA GLY A 1129 32.90 -6.54 -15.98
C GLY A 1129 33.48 -7.95 -16.08
N SER A 1130 34.79 -8.04 -16.30
CA SER A 1130 35.52 -9.31 -16.32
C SER A 1130 36.13 -9.59 -14.95
N HIS A 1131 35.79 -10.73 -14.35
CA HIS A 1131 36.21 -11.10 -13.00
C HIS A 1131 36.96 -12.44 -13.00
N ASN A 1132 38.04 -12.49 -12.23
CA ASN A 1132 38.81 -13.70 -11.99
C ASN A 1132 38.31 -14.40 -10.73
N ILE A 1133 37.91 -15.65 -10.88
CA ILE A 1133 37.46 -16.55 -9.84
C ILE A 1133 38.60 -17.50 -9.48
N ASN A 1134 38.86 -17.62 -8.19
CA ASN A 1134 39.87 -18.50 -7.65
C ASN A 1134 39.23 -19.41 -6.59
N ALA A 1135 39.00 -20.67 -6.93
CA ALA A 1135 38.30 -21.63 -6.08
C ALA A 1135 39.29 -22.54 -5.35
N ILE A 1136 39.12 -22.67 -4.03
CA ILE A 1136 40.01 -23.40 -3.12
C ILE A 1136 39.18 -24.34 -2.24
N ALA A 1137 39.56 -25.61 -2.17
CA ALA A 1137 38.96 -26.58 -1.24
C ALA A 1137 40.05 -27.52 -0.69
N GLU A 1138 39.90 -27.94 0.56
CA GLU A 1138 40.85 -28.84 1.22
C GLU A 1138 40.87 -30.21 0.53
N GLY A 1139 42.06 -30.68 0.13
CA GLY A 1139 42.24 -31.95 -0.60
C GLY A 1139 42.07 -31.86 -2.12
N TYR A 1140 41.85 -30.66 -2.67
CA TYR A 1140 41.68 -30.42 -4.10
C TYR A 1140 42.67 -29.38 -4.64
N GLN A 1141 43.01 -29.47 -5.93
CA GLN A 1141 43.84 -28.46 -6.61
C GLN A 1141 43.04 -27.19 -6.84
N GLN A 1142 43.68 -26.05 -6.58
CA GLN A 1142 43.13 -24.72 -6.81
C GLN A 1142 42.76 -24.51 -8.28
N GLN A 1143 41.56 -23.96 -8.53
CA GLN A 1143 41.03 -23.73 -9.87
C GLN A 1143 40.90 -22.23 -10.15
N HIS A 1144 41.35 -21.82 -11.33
CA HIS A 1144 41.27 -20.43 -11.80
C HIS A 1144 40.31 -20.36 -13.00
N VAL A 1145 39.26 -19.54 -12.88
CA VAL A 1145 38.23 -19.37 -13.92
C VAL A 1145 37.98 -17.89 -14.13
N GLN A 1146 37.89 -17.43 -15.38
CA GLN A 1146 37.50 -16.05 -15.68
C GLN A 1146 36.04 -16.02 -16.12
N VAL A 1147 35.26 -15.08 -15.60
CA VAL A 1147 33.84 -14.89 -15.94
C VAL A 1147 33.57 -13.45 -16.38
N LEU A 1148 32.74 -13.29 -17.40
CA LEU A 1148 32.22 -11.98 -17.82
C LEU A 1148 30.83 -11.80 -17.20
N VAL A 1149 30.64 -10.74 -16.42
CA VAL A 1149 29.36 -10.34 -15.84
C VAL A 1149 28.74 -9.28 -16.73
N ARG A 1150 27.53 -9.52 -17.22
CA ARG A 1150 26.77 -8.60 -18.07
C ARG A 1150 25.74 -7.82 -17.24
N HIS A 1151 25.23 -6.72 -17.79
CA HIS A 1151 24.23 -5.88 -17.11
C HIS A 1151 22.80 -6.44 -17.21
N ASP A 1152 22.53 -7.29 -18.20
CA ASP A 1152 21.20 -7.74 -18.62
C ASP A 1152 20.89 -9.21 -18.28
N VAL A 1153 21.89 -10.06 -18.06
CA VAL A 1153 21.67 -11.49 -17.79
C VAL A 1153 22.62 -12.04 -16.72
N PRO A 1154 22.17 -13.04 -15.94
CA PRO A 1154 23.01 -13.68 -14.94
C PRO A 1154 24.11 -14.54 -15.58
N SER A 1155 25.28 -14.59 -14.94
CA SER A 1155 26.42 -15.39 -15.41
C SER A 1155 26.53 -16.69 -14.62
N SER A 1156 26.36 -17.83 -15.29
CA SER A 1156 26.50 -19.17 -14.69
C SER A 1156 27.91 -19.71 -14.82
N VAL A 1157 28.52 -20.22 -13.75
CA VAL A 1157 29.85 -20.88 -13.77
C VAL A 1157 29.79 -22.27 -13.12
N PHE A 1158 30.36 -23.27 -13.79
CA PHE A 1158 30.55 -24.61 -13.22
C PHE A 1158 32.02 -24.86 -12.95
N ILE A 1159 32.38 -25.09 -11.68
CA ILE A 1159 33.76 -25.32 -11.26
C ILE A 1159 33.93 -26.79 -10.89
N VAL A 1160 34.84 -27.48 -11.58
CA VAL A 1160 35.16 -28.89 -11.31
C VAL A 1160 36.51 -28.96 -10.60
N PHE A 1161 36.52 -29.50 -9.39
CA PHE A 1161 37.74 -29.74 -8.62
C PHE A 1161 38.40 -31.08 -8.97
N ASP A 1162 39.72 -31.02 -9.08
CA ASP A 1162 40.59 -32.17 -9.19
C ASP A 1162 41.16 -32.51 -7.82
N MET A 1163 41.01 -33.77 -7.37
CA MET A 1163 41.66 -34.21 -6.14
C MET A 1163 43.17 -34.03 -6.28
N ASP A 1164 43.81 -33.42 -5.28
CA ASP A 1164 45.26 -33.28 -5.31
C ASP A 1164 45.90 -34.66 -5.11
N ASN A 1165 46.42 -35.23 -6.20
CA ASN A 1165 47.05 -36.56 -6.21
C ASN A 1165 48.44 -36.56 -5.56
N ARG A 1166 48.70 -35.65 -4.60
CA ARG A 1166 49.98 -35.53 -3.89
C ARG A 1166 49.79 -35.82 -2.41
N ILE A 1167 50.63 -36.70 -1.86
CA ILE A 1167 50.72 -36.95 -0.41
C ILE A 1167 52.11 -36.47 0.03
N PHE A 1168 52.18 -35.50 0.95
CA PHE A 1168 53.43 -34.83 1.35
C PHE A 1168 54.23 -34.19 0.19
N GLY A 1169 53.55 -33.67 -0.83
CA GLY A 1169 54.20 -33.02 -1.99
C GLY A 1169 54.72 -33.98 -3.07
N LEU A 1170 54.54 -35.30 -2.91
CA LEU A 1170 54.95 -36.34 -3.87
C LEU A 1170 53.74 -37.02 -4.53
N PRO A 1171 53.83 -37.50 -5.78
CA PRO A 1171 52.74 -38.21 -6.46
C PRO A 1171 52.25 -39.41 -5.65
N ARG A 1172 50.93 -39.58 -5.50
CA ARG A 1172 50.28 -40.64 -4.72
C ARG A 1172 50.71 -42.05 -5.14
N GLU A 1173 50.90 -42.28 -6.44
CA GLU A 1173 51.46 -43.53 -6.96
C GLU A 1173 52.84 -43.80 -6.37
N LEU A 1174 53.72 -42.80 -6.32
CA LEU A 1174 55.07 -42.93 -5.75
C LEU A 1174 54.99 -43.26 -4.25
N VAL A 1175 54.15 -42.57 -3.49
CA VAL A 1175 54.02 -42.79 -2.03
C VAL A 1175 53.45 -44.18 -1.73
N VAL A 1176 52.41 -44.62 -2.45
CA VAL A 1176 51.82 -45.96 -2.28
C VAL A 1176 52.80 -47.05 -2.73
N THR A 1177 53.54 -46.84 -3.82
CA THR A 1177 54.53 -47.81 -4.31
C THR A 1177 55.72 -47.92 -3.36
N VAL A 1178 56.22 -46.80 -2.83
CA VAL A 1178 57.31 -46.79 -1.85
C VAL A 1178 56.86 -47.39 -0.52
N ALA A 1179 55.66 -47.05 -0.01
CA ALA A 1179 55.13 -47.66 1.21
C ALA A 1179 54.87 -49.17 1.05
N GLY A 1180 54.37 -49.60 -0.11
CA GLY A 1180 54.20 -51.02 -0.45
C GLY A 1180 55.54 -51.75 -0.55
N ALA A 1181 56.55 -51.14 -1.17
CA ALA A 1181 57.89 -51.69 -1.27
C ALA A 1181 58.59 -51.77 0.09
N THR A 1182 58.47 -50.75 0.95
CA THR A 1182 59.06 -50.76 2.30
C THR A 1182 58.38 -51.76 3.21
N MET A 1183 57.04 -51.86 3.17
CA MET A 1183 56.32 -52.89 3.92
C MET A 1183 56.67 -54.30 3.44
N SER A 1184 56.79 -54.51 2.13
CA SER A 1184 57.21 -55.80 1.57
C SER A 1184 58.65 -56.13 1.96
N ALA A 1185 59.55 -55.15 1.93
CA ALA A 1185 60.92 -55.29 2.39
C ALA A 1185 60.98 -55.59 3.89
N LEU A 1186 60.20 -54.90 4.73
CA LEU A 1186 60.12 -55.16 6.18
C LEU A 1186 59.57 -56.56 6.48
N VAL A 1187 58.55 -57.02 5.75
CA VAL A 1187 58.02 -58.38 5.88
C VAL A 1187 59.04 -59.41 5.43
N LEU A 1188 59.73 -59.21 4.30
CA LEU A 1188 60.83 -60.06 3.84
C LEU A 1188 61.97 -60.09 4.85
N THR A 1189 62.35 -58.94 5.41
CA THR A 1189 63.42 -58.83 6.41
C THR A 1189 63.01 -59.51 7.71
N ALA A 1190 61.76 -59.35 8.15
CA ALA A 1190 61.21 -60.05 9.31
C ALA A 1190 61.10 -61.57 9.07
N CYS A 1191 60.77 -62.01 7.86
CA CYS A 1191 60.78 -63.43 7.48
C CYS A 1191 62.20 -64.00 7.44
N ILE A 1192 63.18 -63.24 6.95
CA ILE A 1192 64.60 -63.61 6.96
C ILE A 1192 65.12 -63.65 8.40
N ILE A 1193 64.81 -62.66 9.23
CA ILE A 1193 65.15 -62.63 10.66
C ILE A 1193 64.49 -63.80 11.38
N TRP A 1194 63.22 -64.10 11.13
CA TRP A 1194 62.55 -65.28 11.69
C TRP A 1194 63.24 -66.57 11.22
N CYS A 1195 63.55 -66.71 9.93
CA CYS A 1195 64.28 -67.89 9.44
C CYS A 1195 65.67 -68.02 10.09
N VAL A 1196 66.41 -66.93 10.26
CA VAL A 1196 67.74 -66.91 10.90
C VAL A 1196 67.65 -67.18 12.41
N CYS A 1197 66.66 -66.62 13.10
CA CYS A 1197 66.41 -66.85 14.53
C CYS A 1197 65.88 -68.27 14.78
N SER A 1198 65.05 -68.82 13.89
CA SER A 1198 64.56 -70.20 13.92
C SER A 1198 65.69 -71.22 13.72
N ILE A 1199 66.65 -70.92 12.84
CA ILE A 1199 67.83 -71.77 12.59
C ILE A 1199 68.85 -71.68 13.74
N LYS A 1200 68.93 -70.55 14.48
CA LYS A 1200 69.80 -70.41 15.67
C LYS A 1200 69.14 -70.85 16.99
N SER A 1201 67.81 -70.90 17.09
CA SER A 1201 67.09 -71.19 18.34
C SER A 1201 66.95 -72.69 18.67
N ASN A 1202 67.58 -73.58 17.90
CA ASN A 1202 67.53 -75.03 18.14
C ASN A 1202 68.74 -75.59 18.93
N ARG A 1203 69.52 -74.73 19.58
CA ARG A 1203 70.58 -75.16 20.52
C ARG A 1203 70.51 -74.31 21.78
N HIS A 1204 70.34 -74.99 22.91
CA HIS A 1204 70.32 -74.45 24.29
C HIS A 1204 68.97 -73.90 24.80
N LYS A 1205 67.92 -74.72 24.70
CA LYS A 1205 67.03 -74.90 25.85
C LYS A 1205 67.76 -75.83 26.82
N ASP A 1206 68.39 -75.26 27.85
CA ASP A 1206 68.48 -75.92 29.17
C ASP A 1206 69.09 -74.96 30.20
N GLY A 1207 68.32 -74.72 31.27
CA GLY A 1207 68.85 -74.37 32.59
C GLY A 1207 69.27 -72.91 32.79
N PHE A 1208 68.41 -72.10 33.40
CA PHE A 1208 68.38 -71.93 34.86
C PHE A 1208 67.65 -70.64 35.23
N HIS A 1209 66.47 -70.81 35.84
CA HIS A 1209 65.93 -69.83 36.78
C HIS A 1209 66.63 -70.00 38.12
N ARG A 1210 67.34 -68.98 38.61
CA ARG A 1210 67.34 -68.54 40.03
C ARG A 1210 68.25 -67.33 40.24
N LEU A 1211 67.62 -66.26 40.76
CA LEU A 1211 68.11 -65.28 41.74
C LEU A 1211 69.43 -64.56 41.41
N ARG A 1212 69.36 -63.30 40.94
CA ARG A 1212 69.12 -62.07 41.72
C ARG A 1212 70.30 -61.73 42.64
N GLN A 1213 71.22 -60.93 42.12
CA GLN A 1213 71.99 -59.89 42.80
C GLN A 1213 72.84 -59.19 41.73
N HIS A 1214 72.45 -57.96 41.37
CA HIS A 1214 73.08 -56.73 41.87
C HIS A 1214 74.43 -56.43 41.19
N HIS A 1215 74.37 -55.81 40.02
CA HIS A 1215 75.09 -54.56 39.69
C HIS A 1215 74.59 -54.11 38.32
N ASP A 1216 74.10 -52.87 38.23
CA ASP A 1216 74.25 -51.99 37.06
C ASP A 1216 73.89 -50.59 37.56
N ASP A 1217 74.89 -49.99 38.21
CA ASP A 1217 75.08 -48.55 38.25
C ASP A 1217 75.73 -48.12 36.93
N TYR A 1218 75.39 -46.92 36.44
CA TYR A 1218 75.87 -46.23 35.22
C TYR A 1218 75.28 -46.67 33.87
N GLU A 1219 74.05 -46.23 33.59
CA GLU A 1219 73.64 -45.92 32.20
C GLU A 1219 73.68 -44.40 32.01
N ASP A 1220 74.67 -43.98 31.23
CA ASP A 1220 74.79 -42.62 30.75
C ASP A 1220 73.62 -42.27 29.83
N GLU A 1221 73.09 -41.09 30.11
CA GLU A 1221 72.77 -40.09 29.12
C GLU A 1221 73.34 -40.40 27.72
N ILE A 1222 72.50 -40.30 26.69
CA ILE A 1222 72.57 -39.18 25.72
C ILE A 1222 71.45 -39.39 24.71
N ARG A 1223 70.40 -38.59 24.92
CA ARG A 1223 69.83 -37.64 23.97
C ARG A 1223 69.66 -38.06 22.50
N MET A 1224 68.41 -37.79 22.11
CA MET A 1224 67.97 -37.18 20.85
C MET A 1224 67.98 -38.09 19.62
N MET A 1225 66.96 -38.11 18.77
CA MET A 1225 65.59 -37.59 18.73
C MET A 1225 65.13 -38.04 17.34
N SER A 1226 64.09 -38.86 17.21
CA SER A 1226 63.32 -38.91 15.96
C SER A 1226 61.86 -39.14 16.31
N THR A 1227 61.14 -38.03 16.25
CA THR A 1227 59.71 -37.88 16.50
C THR A 1227 58.92 -38.43 15.32
N GLY A 1228 58.31 -39.59 15.53
CA GLY A 1228 57.17 -40.10 14.77
C GLY A 1228 55.86 -39.53 15.32
N SER A 1229 54.95 -39.23 14.40
CA SER A 1229 53.72 -38.46 14.58
C SER A 1229 52.52 -39.28 15.07
N LYS A 1230 51.57 -38.57 15.72
CA LYS A 1230 50.11 -38.83 15.87
C LYS A 1230 49.69 -39.96 16.83
N LYS A 1231 49.02 -39.58 17.93
CA LYS A 1231 47.59 -39.24 18.10
C LYS A 1231 46.67 -40.46 18.14
N SER A 1232 46.04 -40.61 19.31
CA SER A 1232 44.68 -41.05 19.66
C SER A 1232 44.78 -42.00 20.85
N LEU A 1233 44.10 -41.87 21.98
CA LEU A 1233 42.84 -41.22 22.35
C LEU A 1233 42.84 -41.10 23.90
N LEU A 1234 42.10 -40.11 24.41
CA LEU A 1234 41.22 -40.17 25.61
C LEU A 1234 41.85 -40.60 26.95
N SER A 1235 41.92 -39.63 27.88
CA SER A 1235 40.95 -39.43 28.97
C SER A 1235 41.25 -40.34 30.17
N HIS A 1236 41.91 -39.76 31.17
CA HIS A 1236 41.32 -39.46 32.48
C HIS A 1236 41.30 -40.65 33.44
N GLU A 1237 42.20 -40.58 34.41
CA GLU A 1237 42.10 -41.30 35.67
C GLU A 1237 42.61 -40.34 36.78
N PHE A 1238 41.87 -40.29 37.89
CA PHE A 1238 42.22 -39.73 39.21
C PHE A 1238 42.39 -38.19 39.32
N GLN A 1239 41.88 -37.46 40.32
CA GLN A 1239 41.21 -37.75 41.59
C GLN A 1239 40.74 -36.37 42.12
N ASP A 1240 39.51 -36.21 42.59
CA ASP A 1240 39.30 -35.73 43.97
C ASP A 1240 37.82 -35.78 44.37
N GLU A 1241 37.64 -36.14 45.63
CA GLU A 1241 36.40 -36.30 46.35
C GLU A 1241 35.88 -34.97 46.91
N THR A 1242 34.54 -34.91 47.10
CA THR A 1242 33.80 -34.25 48.21
C THR A 1242 33.93 -32.72 48.35
N ASP A 1243 32.88 -31.92 48.58
CA ASP A 1243 31.70 -32.11 49.42
C ASP A 1243 30.75 -30.89 49.27
N THR A 1244 29.50 -31.04 49.76
CA THR A 1244 28.53 -29.99 50.19
C THR A 1244 27.86 -29.10 49.12
N GLU A 1245 26.56 -29.22 48.85
CA GLU A 1245 25.35 -28.83 49.64
C GLU A 1245 24.97 -27.34 49.51
N GLU A 1246 23.69 -27.13 49.13
CA GLU A 1246 22.86 -25.93 49.34
C GLU A 1246 23.30 -24.63 48.63
N GLU A 1247 22.46 -23.74 48.10
CA GLU A 1247 21.03 -23.51 48.12
C GLU A 1247 20.74 -22.38 47.10
N THR A 1248 19.46 -22.14 46.82
CA THR A 1248 18.88 -20.89 46.26
C THR A 1248 19.03 -20.54 44.76
N LEU A 1249 17.90 -20.78 44.06
CA LEU A 1249 16.98 -19.78 43.49
C LEU A 1249 17.46 -18.72 42.49
N TYR A 1250 16.71 -18.74 41.37
CA TYR A 1250 16.43 -17.72 40.37
C TYR A 1250 17.50 -17.33 39.35
N SER A 1251 17.25 -17.85 38.13
CA SER A 1251 17.00 -17.06 36.92
C SER A 1251 18.05 -16.02 36.53
N SER A 1252 18.84 -16.36 35.51
CA SER A 1252 18.54 -15.82 34.17
C SER A 1252 19.30 -16.57 33.06
N LYS A 1253 18.64 -16.68 31.91
CA LYS A 1253 19.19 -16.88 30.55
C LYS A 1253 19.80 -18.25 30.24
N HIS A 1254 19.51 -18.90 29.11
CA HIS A 1254 18.90 -18.45 27.86
C HIS A 1254 18.25 -19.64 27.16
#